data_AF-Q16VN4-F1
#
_entry.id   AF-Q16VN4-F1
#
_cell.length_a   1.000
_cell.length_b   1.000
_cell.length_c   1.000
_cell.angle_alpha   90.00
_cell.angle_beta   90.00
_cell.angle_gamma   90.00
#
_symmetry.space_group_name_H-M   'P 1'
#
loop_
_entity.id
_entity.type
_entity.pdbx_description
1 polymer ?
#
loop_
_entity_poly.entity_id
_entity_poly.type
_entity_poly.pdbx_seq_one_letter_code
_entity_poly.pdbx_strand_id
1 'polypeptide(L)'
;VECVQWTFDAAVTGDDSGELRHLAEFLANKQFDMVINLPMRGGGARRVSSFMTHGYRTRRLAVDYSIPLVTDVKCTKLLVEAMHRIGRAPPMKTHTDCMSSKTMVKMPGFIDVHVHLREPGATYKEDFSSGTAAALAGGVTLVCAMPNTNPAIVDRQSFQLFQDLAQKGARCDYALFVGASSTNFATISELAPQAAALKMYLNQTFTTLKLNDMLVWQKHLSHWPKRAPICVHAESESTAAIILMASLVDRPIHICHVARKEEILIIKAAKERGIKVTCEVCPHHLFLSTNDIDRIGRGKAEVRPVLCSPEDQQALWDNMDVIDVFATDHAPHSKEEKESDNPPPGFPGIETILPLLLNAVNEGRLSVEDLIAKFYKNPRKIFSLPEQPNTYVEVDFNEEWVIPECPSQSKARWTPFAGMRVKGRVHRVVLRGETAFVDGVVLVNPGYGQNVREWPLKKPTVAPSVEKINTSLDGLDLLSITKSLDTTRQAADYWDTDGHTNDSAANLADAQMRPYSPMPRTRCDSMSNYIKEAMAPGPGAVKEKIIAGKHVLSVDMFSKEHLNEIFNVATTMRGRVQKDRPLDDLLRGKVMASVFYEVSTRTCCSFAAAMQRLGGRVIYMDETSSSVKKGETLEDSIQVMSGYADVVVLRHPEPGAVARAAHHCRKPLINAGDGVGEHPTQALLDIFTIREEIGTVNGLTIAMVGDLKHGRTVHSLARLLTLYNVHLYYVCPDNLGMPKDVIQFVKSKGIQQWSCTALEEIIDKVDVLYMTRIQRERFASEEEYKASCGRLVLTPQIMTRAKRRMIVMHPLPRVFEISKEIDIDPRAAYFRQAEYGMYVRMALLAMVLGKC
;
A
#
# COMPACT_ATOMS: atom_id res chain seq x y z
N VAL A 1 -26.71 40.00 -10.00
CA VAL A 1 -25.28 39.67 -9.83
C VAL A 1 -24.64 40.87 -9.19
N GLU A 2 -24.05 40.70 -8.02
CA GLU A 2 -23.39 41.75 -7.26
C GLU A 2 -21.88 41.55 -7.35
N CYS A 3 -21.11 42.64 -7.44
CA CYS A 3 -19.66 42.57 -7.60
C CYS A 3 -18.99 42.74 -6.24
N VAL A 4 -18.30 41.71 -5.76
CA VAL A 4 -17.69 41.67 -4.43
C VAL A 4 -16.17 41.65 -4.59
N GLN A 5 -15.49 42.61 -3.94
CA GLN A 5 -14.03 42.63 -3.84
C GLN A 5 -13.56 41.82 -2.63
N TRP A 6 -12.37 41.21 -2.74
CA TRP A 6 -11.84 40.29 -1.75
C TRP A 6 -10.31 40.14 -1.90
N THR A 7 -9.63 39.70 -0.84
CA THR A 7 -8.15 39.59 -0.79
C THR A 7 -7.65 38.15 -0.59
N PHE A 8 -6.35 37.93 -0.89
CA PHE A 8 -5.70 36.61 -0.82
C PHE A 8 -4.75 36.41 0.37
N ASP A 9 -4.00 37.43 0.76
CA ASP A 9 -2.97 37.36 1.78
C ASP A 9 -3.23 38.44 2.84
N ALA A 10 -3.17 38.07 4.13
CA ALA A 10 -3.64 38.88 5.26
C ALA A 10 -2.67 40.01 5.68
N ALA A 11 -1.84 40.51 4.75
CA ALA A 11 -0.68 41.36 5.04
C ALA A 11 -0.50 42.54 4.07
N VAL A 12 -1.60 43.07 3.51
CA VAL A 12 -1.58 44.33 2.75
C VAL A 12 -1.80 45.50 3.73
N THR A 13 -0.73 45.91 4.41
CA THR A 13 -0.74 47.13 5.24
C THR A 13 -0.60 48.37 4.35
N GLY A 14 -1.70 48.86 3.78
CA GLY A 14 -1.63 50.02 2.88
C GLY A 14 -2.89 50.41 2.11
N ASP A 15 -4.10 50.08 2.58
CA ASP A 15 -5.35 50.62 2.01
C ASP A 15 -6.33 50.93 3.15
N ASP A 16 -6.88 52.15 3.16
CA ASP A 16 -7.54 52.77 4.32
C ASP A 16 -9.08 52.63 4.23
N SER A 17 -9.54 51.50 3.70
CA SER A 17 -10.90 51.27 3.18
C SER A 17 -11.66 50.08 3.79
N GLY A 18 -11.24 49.61 4.98
CA GLY A 18 -12.12 49.04 6.02
C GLY A 18 -12.78 47.66 5.86
N GLU A 19 -13.19 47.21 4.66
CA GLU A 19 -14.15 46.08 4.51
C GLU A 19 -13.72 44.91 3.61
N LEU A 20 -12.47 44.84 3.15
CA LEU A 20 -11.99 43.76 2.25
C LEU A 20 -11.81 42.39 2.94
N ARG A 21 -12.92 41.64 3.08
CA ARG A 21 -12.94 40.26 3.60
C ARG A 21 -12.10 39.29 2.76
N HIS A 22 -11.66 38.20 3.39
CA HIS A 22 -10.77 37.21 2.79
C HIS A 22 -11.52 36.20 1.92
N LEU A 23 -10.93 35.75 0.80
CA LEU A 23 -11.58 34.78 -0.09
C LEU A 23 -12.05 33.50 0.62
N ALA A 24 -11.23 32.98 1.55
CA ALA A 24 -11.57 31.74 2.26
C ALA A 24 -12.79 31.92 3.18
N GLU A 25 -13.06 33.13 3.65
CA GLU A 25 -14.22 33.46 4.48
C GLU A 25 -15.52 33.43 3.66
N PHE A 26 -15.54 34.06 2.48
CA PHE A 26 -16.69 33.99 1.55
C PHE A 26 -17.01 32.54 1.14
N LEU A 27 -15.98 31.72 0.91
CA LEU A 27 -16.14 30.30 0.57
C LEU A 27 -16.59 29.47 1.79
N ALA A 28 -16.04 29.72 2.98
CA ALA A 28 -16.47 29.05 4.22
C ALA A 28 -17.93 29.34 4.57
N ASN A 29 -18.35 30.60 4.43
CA ASN A 29 -19.72 31.07 4.66
C ASN A 29 -20.67 30.76 3.51
N LYS A 30 -20.21 30.08 2.45
CA LYS A 30 -20.98 29.73 1.23
C LYS A 30 -21.67 30.91 0.57
N GLN A 31 -21.01 32.06 0.54
CA GLN A 31 -21.49 33.28 -0.14
C GLN A 31 -21.24 33.25 -1.67
N PHE A 32 -20.66 32.15 -2.19
CA PHE A 32 -20.55 31.87 -3.62
C PHE A 32 -21.15 30.49 -3.93
N ASP A 33 -22.24 30.44 -4.70
CA ASP A 33 -22.91 29.18 -5.10
C ASP A 33 -22.11 28.35 -6.11
N MET A 34 -21.22 29.00 -6.87
CA MET A 34 -20.36 28.37 -7.87
C MET A 34 -19.09 29.19 -8.08
N VAL A 35 -17.95 28.51 -8.18
CA VAL A 35 -16.65 29.09 -8.54
C VAL A 35 -16.33 28.73 -10.00
N ILE A 36 -16.15 29.75 -10.84
CA ILE A 36 -15.58 29.59 -12.18
C ILE A 36 -14.12 30.00 -12.10
N ASN A 37 -13.18 29.05 -12.16
CA ASN A 37 -11.76 29.33 -12.08
C ASN A 37 -11.03 28.84 -13.34
N LEU A 38 -10.95 29.74 -14.31
CA LEU A 38 -10.36 29.44 -15.62
C LEU A 38 -8.83 29.37 -15.51
N PRO A 39 -8.18 28.28 -15.96
CA PRO A 39 -6.73 28.24 -16.09
C PRO A 39 -6.26 29.22 -17.17
N MET A 40 -5.09 29.81 -16.96
CA MET A 40 -4.48 30.72 -17.94
C MET A 40 -4.24 30.00 -19.27
N ARG A 41 -4.73 30.58 -20.39
CA ARG A 41 -4.46 30.08 -21.74
C ARG A 41 -2.95 30.03 -22.00
N GLY A 42 -2.47 28.93 -22.61
CA GLY A 42 -1.06 28.73 -23.00
C GLY A 42 -0.20 27.88 -22.06
N GLY A 43 -0.77 27.34 -20.97
CA GLY A 43 -0.04 26.53 -19.98
C GLY A 43 -0.31 25.02 -20.02
N GLY A 44 -0.01 24.34 -21.12
CA GLY A 44 -0.20 22.87 -21.23
C GLY A 44 0.49 22.10 -20.09
N ALA A 45 -0.29 21.32 -19.33
CA ALA A 45 0.13 20.41 -18.24
C ALA A 45 1.21 20.95 -17.27
N ARG A 46 1.20 22.24 -16.93
CA ARG A 46 2.25 22.84 -16.08
C ARG A 46 2.09 22.52 -14.58
N ARG A 47 2.81 21.49 -14.13
CA ARG A 47 3.35 21.19 -12.78
C ARG A 47 2.53 21.56 -11.53
N VAL A 48 2.32 20.55 -10.67
CA VAL A 48 1.82 20.71 -9.29
C VAL A 48 2.87 21.31 -8.33
N SER A 49 4.16 21.24 -8.66
CA SER A 49 5.28 21.54 -7.75
C SER A 49 5.92 22.93 -7.88
N SER A 50 5.39 23.83 -8.72
CA SER A 50 5.93 25.19 -8.89
C SER A 50 4.83 26.23 -9.05
N PHE A 51 4.78 27.16 -8.08
CA PHE A 51 3.75 28.18 -7.86
C PHE A 51 2.38 27.66 -7.38
N MET A 52 2.11 27.87 -6.08
CA MET A 52 0.75 27.91 -5.51
C MET A 52 0.04 29.17 -6.01
N THR A 53 -0.28 29.23 -7.31
CA THR A 53 -0.95 30.39 -7.91
C THR A 53 -2.26 30.69 -7.19
N HIS A 54 -2.63 31.96 -7.15
CA HIS A 54 -3.92 32.43 -6.64
C HIS A 54 -5.11 31.58 -7.17
N GLY A 55 -5.17 31.31 -8.48
CA GLY A 55 -6.18 30.42 -9.06
C GLY A 55 -6.08 28.93 -8.65
N TYR A 56 -4.89 28.41 -8.33
CA TYR A 56 -4.78 27.08 -7.69
C TYR A 56 -5.32 27.10 -6.26
N ARG A 57 -4.97 28.11 -5.46
CA ARG A 57 -5.48 28.29 -4.09
C ARG A 57 -7.02 28.38 -4.10
N THR A 58 -7.62 29.22 -4.95
CA THR A 58 -9.08 29.33 -5.11
C THR A 58 -9.74 28.01 -5.48
N ARG A 59 -9.19 27.25 -6.44
CA ARG A 59 -9.72 25.93 -6.82
C ARG A 59 -9.69 24.94 -5.67
N ARG A 60 -8.60 24.91 -4.91
CA ARG A 60 -8.47 24.02 -3.75
C ARG A 60 -9.46 24.40 -2.65
N LEU A 61 -9.56 25.69 -2.31
CA LEU A 61 -10.54 26.19 -1.33
C LEU A 61 -12.00 25.90 -1.75
N ALA A 62 -12.35 26.05 -3.04
CA ALA A 62 -13.69 25.72 -3.53
C ALA A 62 -14.02 24.24 -3.32
N VAL A 63 -13.08 23.33 -3.61
CA VAL A 63 -13.22 21.89 -3.33
C VAL A 63 -13.33 21.62 -1.83
N ASP A 64 -12.45 22.22 -1.01
CA ASP A 64 -12.43 22.03 0.45
C ASP A 64 -13.73 22.49 1.13
N TYR A 65 -14.36 23.56 0.64
CA TYR A 65 -15.67 24.05 1.12
C TYR A 65 -16.88 23.43 0.39
N SER A 66 -16.64 22.46 -0.50
CA SER A 66 -17.69 21.77 -1.29
C SER A 66 -18.57 22.73 -2.11
N ILE A 67 -17.96 23.73 -2.72
CA ILE A 67 -18.61 24.67 -3.66
C ILE A 67 -18.37 24.18 -5.10
N PRO A 68 -19.42 24.07 -5.94
CA PRO A 68 -19.31 23.70 -7.35
C PRO A 68 -18.22 24.48 -8.08
N LEU A 69 -17.26 23.76 -8.66
CA LEU A 69 -16.10 24.33 -9.35
C LEU A 69 -16.13 23.98 -10.83
N VAL A 70 -16.07 24.99 -11.70
CA VAL A 70 -15.89 24.81 -13.16
C VAL A 70 -14.55 25.40 -13.59
N THR A 71 -13.73 24.59 -14.27
CA THR A 71 -12.38 24.98 -14.72
C THR A 71 -12.21 25.09 -16.23
N ASP A 72 -13.28 24.95 -17.02
CA ASP A 72 -13.23 25.18 -18.47
C ASP A 72 -14.29 26.20 -18.91
N VAL A 73 -13.91 27.09 -19.84
CA VAL A 73 -14.75 28.22 -20.28
C VAL A 73 -15.84 27.80 -21.27
N LYS A 74 -15.65 26.72 -22.04
CA LYS A 74 -16.70 26.16 -22.90
C LYS A 74 -17.73 25.44 -22.04
N CYS A 75 -17.29 24.58 -21.11
CA CYS A 75 -18.16 23.93 -20.13
C CYS A 75 -18.95 24.95 -19.29
N THR A 76 -18.31 26.04 -18.85
CA THR A 76 -18.98 27.14 -18.15
C THR A 76 -20.10 27.75 -19.00
N LYS A 77 -19.82 28.11 -20.26
CA LYS A 77 -20.83 28.69 -21.17
C LYS A 77 -21.99 27.73 -21.41
N LEU A 78 -21.70 26.46 -21.66
CA LEU A 78 -22.71 25.42 -21.88
C LEU A 78 -23.56 25.19 -20.63
N LEU A 79 -22.97 25.21 -19.43
CA LEU A 79 -23.70 25.06 -18.16
C LEU A 79 -24.64 26.24 -17.92
N VAL A 80 -24.17 27.48 -18.09
CA VAL A 80 -24.99 28.69 -17.92
C VAL A 80 -26.14 28.74 -18.93
N GLU A 81 -25.86 28.44 -20.20
CA GLU A 81 -26.86 28.36 -21.27
C GLU A 81 -27.90 27.26 -20.98
N ALA A 82 -27.47 26.08 -20.52
CA ALA A 82 -28.36 24.98 -20.15
C ALA A 82 -29.23 25.34 -18.94
N MET A 83 -28.66 25.94 -17.88
CA MET A 83 -29.42 26.41 -16.72
C MET A 83 -30.47 27.46 -17.10
N HIS A 84 -30.12 28.40 -17.99
CA HIS A 84 -31.07 29.39 -18.52
C HIS A 84 -32.21 28.73 -19.30
N ARG A 85 -31.91 27.81 -20.23
CA ARG A 85 -32.92 27.08 -21.02
C ARG A 85 -33.81 26.15 -20.19
N ILE A 86 -33.28 25.55 -19.13
CA ILE A 86 -34.02 24.62 -18.27
C ILE A 86 -34.97 25.38 -17.33
N GLY A 87 -34.62 26.59 -16.89
CA GLY A 87 -35.49 27.47 -16.09
C GLY A 87 -35.81 26.96 -14.67
N ARG A 88 -35.19 25.85 -14.25
CA ARG A 88 -35.34 25.20 -12.94
C ARG A 88 -34.04 24.48 -12.57
N ALA A 89 -33.92 24.01 -11.32
CA ALA A 89 -32.79 23.20 -10.91
C ALA A 89 -32.65 21.94 -11.81
N PRO A 90 -31.46 21.66 -12.37
CA PRO A 90 -31.26 20.51 -13.25
C PRO A 90 -31.32 19.19 -12.45
N PRO A 91 -31.84 18.09 -13.04
CA PRO A 91 -31.87 16.79 -12.39
C PRO A 91 -30.45 16.18 -12.30
N MET A 92 -29.82 16.33 -11.15
CA MET A 92 -28.47 15.81 -10.90
C MET A 92 -28.46 14.29 -10.70
N LYS A 93 -27.53 13.57 -11.36
CA LYS A 93 -27.25 12.15 -11.07
C LYS A 93 -26.46 12.00 -9.76
N THR A 94 -27.14 12.22 -8.63
CA THR A 94 -26.55 12.20 -7.28
C THR A 94 -26.04 10.83 -6.80
N HIS A 95 -26.20 9.78 -7.62
CA HIS A 95 -25.63 8.45 -7.41
C HIS A 95 -24.29 8.23 -8.14
N THR A 96 -23.84 9.20 -8.96
CA THR A 96 -22.61 9.06 -9.76
C THR A 96 -21.51 9.94 -9.18
N ASP A 97 -20.74 9.38 -8.24
CA ASP A 97 -19.68 10.08 -7.49
C ASP A 97 -18.58 10.65 -8.41
N CYS A 98 -18.22 9.91 -9.46
CA CYS A 98 -17.43 10.43 -10.57
C CYS A 98 -17.90 9.86 -11.92
N MET A 99 -17.79 10.66 -12.98
CA MET A 99 -17.83 10.19 -14.37
C MET A 99 -16.48 10.49 -15.01
N SER A 100 -15.78 9.43 -15.44
CA SER A 100 -14.51 9.50 -16.18
C SER A 100 -14.66 8.72 -17.48
N SER A 101 -14.00 9.17 -18.54
CA SER A 101 -13.83 8.39 -19.78
C SER A 101 -12.72 7.34 -19.67
N LYS A 102 -11.88 7.41 -18.63
CA LYS A 102 -10.74 6.52 -18.36
C LYS A 102 -11.18 5.32 -17.51
N THR A 103 -10.98 4.11 -18.02
CA THR A 103 -11.21 2.87 -17.25
C THR A 103 -9.94 2.52 -16.49
N MET A 104 -9.80 3.10 -15.29
CA MET A 104 -8.66 2.86 -14.41
C MET A 104 -8.79 1.50 -13.70
N VAL A 105 -7.86 0.59 -13.97
CA VAL A 105 -7.81 -0.75 -13.36
C VAL A 105 -6.56 -0.90 -12.51
N LYS A 106 -6.73 -1.52 -11.34
CA LYS A 106 -5.66 -1.78 -10.38
C LYS A 106 -5.12 -3.21 -10.54
N MET A 107 -3.84 -3.32 -10.84
CA MET A 107 -3.10 -4.57 -11.08
C MET A 107 -2.04 -4.80 -9.99
N PRO A 108 -1.53 -6.04 -9.81
CA PRO A 108 -0.35 -6.27 -8.98
C PRO A 108 0.87 -5.52 -9.52
N GLY A 109 1.89 -5.37 -8.67
CA GLY A 109 3.22 -4.99 -9.13
C GLY A 109 3.86 -6.10 -9.98
N PHE A 110 4.15 -5.82 -11.25
CA PHE A 110 4.67 -6.83 -12.18
C PHE A 110 6.17 -7.10 -11.98
N ILE A 111 6.62 -8.28 -12.42
CA ILE A 111 7.96 -8.79 -12.17
C ILE A 111 8.62 -9.17 -13.49
N ASP A 112 9.75 -8.53 -13.79
CA ASP A 112 10.59 -8.90 -14.92
C ASP A 112 11.81 -9.69 -14.42
N VAL A 113 11.95 -10.92 -14.90
CA VAL A 113 13.03 -11.82 -14.47
C VAL A 113 14.25 -11.78 -15.38
N HIS A 114 14.26 -10.95 -16.44
CA HIS A 114 15.36 -10.89 -17.41
C HIS A 114 15.68 -9.44 -17.83
N VAL A 115 16.50 -8.75 -17.04
CA VAL A 115 16.95 -7.38 -17.36
C VAL A 115 18.48 -7.25 -17.33
N HIS A 116 19.04 -6.44 -18.22
CA HIS A 116 20.46 -6.12 -18.29
C HIS A 116 20.70 -4.65 -17.93
N LEU A 117 20.92 -4.36 -16.65
CA LEU A 117 21.09 -2.99 -16.13
C LEU A 117 22.49 -2.39 -16.37
N ARG A 118 23.38 -3.12 -17.05
CA ARG A 118 24.70 -2.71 -17.60
C ARG A 118 25.75 -2.15 -16.61
N GLU A 119 25.40 -2.02 -15.35
CA GLU A 119 26.25 -1.61 -14.23
C GLU A 119 26.65 -2.84 -13.38
N PRO A 120 27.94 -3.08 -13.07
CA PRO A 120 29.11 -2.26 -13.38
C PRO A 120 29.55 -2.28 -14.86
N GLY A 121 30.29 -1.24 -15.24
CA GLY A 121 31.07 -1.17 -16.47
C GLY A 121 30.47 -0.28 -17.56
N ALA A 122 29.31 -0.66 -18.09
CA ALA A 122 28.73 -0.03 -19.28
C ALA A 122 27.61 0.97 -18.94
N THR A 123 27.83 1.80 -17.92
CA THR A 123 26.82 2.69 -17.31
C THR A 123 26.25 3.77 -18.25
N TYR A 124 26.85 3.97 -19.42
CA TYR A 124 26.34 4.85 -20.48
C TYR A 124 25.17 4.21 -21.26
N LYS A 125 25.13 2.86 -21.36
CA LYS A 125 24.03 2.12 -22.00
C LYS A 125 22.77 2.10 -21.12
N GLU A 126 22.97 1.89 -19.81
CA GLU A 126 21.97 1.92 -18.73
C GLU A 126 22.70 1.89 -17.37
N ASP A 127 22.08 2.34 -16.28
CA ASP A 127 22.54 2.07 -14.91
C ASP A 127 21.41 1.53 -14.02
N PHE A 128 21.69 1.12 -12.78
CA PHE A 128 20.65 0.62 -11.88
C PHE A 128 19.53 1.64 -11.65
N SER A 129 19.81 2.95 -11.65
CA SER A 129 18.81 3.99 -11.42
C SER A 129 17.96 4.29 -12.65
N SER A 130 18.53 4.26 -13.86
CA SER A 130 17.79 4.54 -15.10
C SER A 130 17.02 3.31 -15.60
N GLY A 131 17.60 2.12 -15.50
CA GLY A 131 16.91 0.87 -15.86
C GLY A 131 15.79 0.50 -14.88
N THR A 132 15.91 0.82 -13.59
CA THR A 132 14.78 0.66 -12.64
C THR A 132 13.79 1.83 -12.70
N ALA A 133 14.18 3.02 -13.17
CA ALA A 133 13.21 4.04 -13.56
C ALA A 133 12.37 3.57 -14.77
N ALA A 134 13.02 2.98 -15.78
CA ALA A 134 12.37 2.36 -16.93
C ALA A 134 11.44 1.21 -16.52
N ALA A 135 11.84 0.38 -15.55
CA ALA A 135 10.98 -0.63 -14.93
C ALA A 135 9.69 -0.04 -14.37
N LEU A 136 9.79 0.99 -13.52
CA LEU A 136 8.62 1.65 -12.92
C LEU A 136 7.71 2.29 -13.97
N ALA A 137 8.28 2.91 -15.01
CA ALA A 137 7.50 3.46 -16.12
C ALA A 137 6.76 2.37 -16.94
N GLY A 138 7.33 1.17 -17.02
CA GLY A 138 6.71 -0.03 -17.60
C GLY A 138 5.75 -0.79 -16.68
N GLY A 139 5.50 -0.33 -15.44
CA GLY A 139 4.67 -1.04 -14.46
C GLY A 139 5.39 -2.19 -13.73
N VAL A 140 6.69 -2.35 -13.92
CA VAL A 140 7.49 -3.38 -13.26
C VAL A 140 8.02 -2.88 -11.92
N THR A 141 7.68 -3.59 -10.85
CA THR A 141 8.04 -3.22 -9.46
C THR A 141 9.14 -4.10 -8.86
N LEU A 142 9.47 -5.22 -9.51
CA LEU A 142 10.59 -6.09 -9.13
C LEU A 142 11.35 -6.53 -10.39
N VAL A 143 12.67 -6.34 -10.43
CA VAL A 143 13.53 -6.80 -11.54
C VAL A 143 14.59 -7.82 -11.11
N CYS A 144 14.89 -8.81 -11.96
CA CYS A 144 16.02 -9.72 -11.74
C CYS A 144 17.16 -9.41 -12.72
N ALA A 145 18.26 -8.85 -12.21
CA ALA A 145 19.35 -8.31 -13.02
C ALA A 145 20.39 -9.37 -13.41
N MET A 146 20.66 -9.48 -14.71
CA MET A 146 21.55 -10.49 -15.31
C MET A 146 23.05 -10.20 -15.10
N PRO A 147 23.92 -11.24 -15.09
CA PRO A 147 25.29 -11.15 -14.57
C PRO A 147 26.37 -10.81 -15.61
N ASN A 148 25.99 -10.51 -16.85
CA ASN A 148 26.90 -10.24 -17.98
C ASN A 148 27.32 -8.76 -18.07
N THR A 149 27.68 -8.19 -16.92
CA THR A 149 28.24 -6.84 -16.74
C THR A 149 29.75 -6.82 -17.04
N ASN A 150 30.44 -5.70 -16.79
CA ASN A 150 31.91 -5.63 -16.85
C ASN A 150 32.48 -4.99 -15.55
N PRO A 151 33.11 -5.75 -14.64
CA PRO A 151 33.34 -7.20 -14.71
C PRO A 151 32.04 -8.01 -14.68
N ALA A 152 32.08 -9.23 -15.21
CA ALA A 152 30.97 -10.16 -15.15
C ALA A 152 30.82 -10.76 -13.73
N ILE A 153 29.60 -11.06 -13.32
CA ILE A 153 29.28 -11.46 -11.95
C ILE A 153 29.44 -12.98 -11.78
N VAL A 154 30.68 -13.43 -11.61
CA VAL A 154 31.06 -14.86 -11.62
C VAL A 154 31.70 -15.36 -10.32
N ASP A 155 31.81 -14.51 -9.31
CA ASP A 155 32.43 -14.81 -8.02
C ASP A 155 31.85 -13.94 -6.90
N ARG A 156 32.33 -14.16 -5.66
CA ARG A 156 31.88 -13.45 -4.46
C ARG A 156 32.23 -11.96 -4.47
N GLN A 157 33.33 -11.56 -5.10
CA GLN A 157 33.80 -10.16 -5.11
C GLN A 157 32.99 -9.31 -6.10
N SER A 158 32.79 -9.84 -7.31
CA SER A 158 31.92 -9.26 -8.33
C SER A 158 30.46 -9.22 -7.86
N PHE A 159 29.96 -10.26 -7.20
CA PHE A 159 28.58 -10.27 -6.65
C PHE A 159 28.38 -9.23 -5.53
N GLN A 160 29.35 -9.08 -4.61
CA GLN A 160 29.28 -8.02 -3.60
C GLN A 160 29.26 -6.62 -4.26
N LEU A 161 30.11 -6.37 -5.27
CA LEU A 161 30.09 -5.11 -6.03
C LEU A 161 28.72 -4.87 -6.70
N PHE A 162 28.09 -5.92 -7.22
CA PHE A 162 26.76 -5.84 -7.84
C PHE A 162 25.66 -5.53 -6.81
N GLN A 163 25.69 -6.13 -5.62
CA GLN A 163 24.81 -5.77 -4.48
C GLN A 163 25.01 -4.31 -4.06
N ASP A 164 26.27 -3.89 -3.88
CA ASP A 164 26.67 -2.55 -3.47
C ASP A 164 26.22 -1.45 -4.44
N LEU A 165 26.18 -1.72 -5.74
CA LEU A 165 25.71 -0.79 -6.77
C LEU A 165 24.18 -0.81 -6.85
N ALA A 166 23.56 -1.99 -6.83
CA ALA A 166 22.11 -2.13 -6.81
C ALA A 166 21.46 -1.39 -5.62
N GLN A 167 22.03 -1.52 -4.42
CA GLN A 167 21.56 -0.84 -3.21
C GLN A 167 21.62 0.69 -3.29
N LYS A 168 22.52 1.25 -4.10
CA LYS A 168 22.70 2.70 -4.27
C LYS A 168 21.92 3.25 -5.47
N GLY A 169 21.73 2.45 -6.51
CA GLY A 169 21.07 2.85 -7.76
C GLY A 169 19.58 2.53 -7.84
N ALA A 170 19.13 1.38 -7.36
CA ALA A 170 17.81 0.84 -7.69
C ALA A 170 16.64 1.68 -7.12
N ARG A 171 15.58 1.82 -7.92
CA ARG A 171 14.34 2.55 -7.59
C ARG A 171 13.15 1.61 -7.37
N CYS A 172 13.13 0.48 -8.06
CA CYS A 172 12.24 -0.64 -7.77
C CYS A 172 13.02 -1.77 -7.06
N ASP A 173 12.31 -2.72 -6.45
CA ASP A 173 12.97 -3.82 -5.75
C ASP A 173 13.64 -4.78 -6.74
N TYR A 174 14.61 -5.56 -6.28
CA TYR A 174 15.43 -6.36 -7.18
C TYR A 174 15.91 -7.69 -6.59
N ALA A 175 16.32 -8.59 -7.47
CA ALA A 175 17.20 -9.72 -7.17
C ALA A 175 18.33 -9.77 -8.21
N LEU A 176 19.47 -10.38 -7.86
CA LEU A 176 20.68 -10.35 -8.70
C LEU A 176 21.09 -11.76 -9.12
N PHE A 177 21.30 -12.00 -10.41
CA PHE A 177 21.82 -13.28 -10.89
C PHE A 177 23.32 -13.44 -10.60
N VAL A 178 23.78 -14.69 -10.63
CA VAL A 178 25.20 -15.03 -10.81
C VAL A 178 25.42 -15.76 -12.13
N GLY A 179 26.57 -15.54 -12.75
CA GLY A 179 26.95 -16.13 -14.03
C GLY A 179 27.75 -17.43 -13.87
N ALA A 180 27.39 -18.44 -14.65
CA ALA A 180 28.22 -19.62 -14.82
C ALA A 180 29.44 -19.29 -15.73
N SER A 181 30.63 -19.72 -15.31
CA SER A 181 31.87 -19.65 -16.10
C SER A 181 32.44 -21.06 -16.34
N SER A 182 33.53 -21.15 -17.10
CA SER A 182 34.27 -22.40 -17.32
C SER A 182 34.94 -22.95 -16.05
N THR A 183 35.13 -22.13 -15.01
CA THR A 183 35.95 -22.46 -13.83
C THR A 183 35.21 -22.39 -12.50
N ASN A 184 34.11 -21.64 -12.38
CA ASN A 184 33.49 -21.34 -11.08
C ASN A 184 32.48 -22.39 -10.56
N PHE A 185 32.24 -23.50 -11.29
CA PHE A 185 31.23 -24.51 -10.93
C PHE A 185 31.35 -25.08 -9.50
N ALA A 186 32.57 -25.12 -8.95
CA ALA A 186 32.82 -25.64 -7.60
C ALA A 186 32.57 -24.61 -6.47
N THR A 187 32.64 -23.31 -6.75
CA THR A 187 32.59 -22.23 -5.75
C THR A 187 31.33 -21.36 -5.86
N ILE A 188 30.73 -21.24 -7.05
CA ILE A 188 29.59 -20.33 -7.28
C ILE A 188 28.36 -20.72 -6.46
N SER A 189 28.21 -22.01 -6.13
CA SER A 189 27.13 -22.58 -5.32
C SER A 189 26.96 -21.93 -3.94
N GLU A 190 28.01 -21.33 -3.37
CA GLU A 190 27.94 -20.55 -2.12
C GLU A 190 27.01 -19.33 -2.22
N LEU A 191 26.84 -18.76 -3.42
CA LEU A 191 26.03 -17.55 -3.63
C LEU A 191 24.55 -17.87 -3.88
N ALA A 192 24.18 -19.14 -4.06
CA ALA A 192 22.82 -19.58 -4.35
C ALA A 192 21.73 -19.12 -3.35
N PRO A 193 21.99 -18.93 -2.03
CA PRO A 193 21.00 -18.36 -1.11
C PRO A 193 20.72 -16.87 -1.34
N GLN A 194 21.66 -16.13 -1.94
CA GLN A 194 21.59 -14.69 -2.15
C GLN A 194 21.22 -14.31 -3.58
N ALA A 195 21.51 -15.17 -4.56
CA ALA A 195 21.24 -14.93 -5.97
C ALA A 195 19.76 -15.13 -6.34
N ALA A 196 19.30 -14.46 -7.39
CA ALA A 196 18.04 -14.74 -8.08
C ALA A 196 18.04 -16.20 -8.59
N ALA A 197 19.06 -16.52 -9.41
CA ALA A 197 19.35 -17.83 -9.96
C ALA A 197 20.78 -17.83 -10.55
N LEU A 198 21.24 -19.00 -11.02
CA LEU A 198 22.43 -19.12 -11.87
C LEU A 198 22.02 -18.94 -13.34
N LYS A 199 22.66 -18.02 -14.07
CA LYS A 199 22.50 -17.85 -15.53
C LYS A 199 23.63 -18.55 -16.26
N MET A 200 23.28 -19.47 -17.15
CA MET A 200 24.20 -20.13 -18.09
C MET A 200 24.01 -19.55 -19.50
N TYR A 201 25.10 -19.34 -20.22
CA TYR A 201 25.08 -18.91 -21.63
C TYR A 201 25.69 -20.01 -22.50
N LEU A 202 24.85 -20.71 -23.28
CA LEU A 202 25.32 -21.83 -24.13
C LEU A 202 25.60 -21.36 -25.56
N ASN A 203 24.78 -20.43 -26.06
CA ASN A 203 24.90 -19.82 -27.39
C ASN A 203 25.68 -18.49 -27.32
N GLN A 204 25.67 -17.70 -28.40
CA GLN A 204 26.44 -16.45 -28.47
C GLN A 204 25.86 -15.39 -27.53
N THR A 205 26.71 -14.80 -26.69
CA THR A 205 26.36 -13.74 -25.73
C THR A 205 27.34 -12.56 -25.86
N PHE A 206 26.96 -11.38 -25.37
CA PHE A 206 27.76 -10.14 -25.41
C PHE A 206 29.06 -10.18 -24.57
N THR A 207 29.37 -11.30 -23.92
CA THR A 207 30.46 -11.41 -22.94
C THR A 207 31.23 -12.73 -23.04
N THR A 208 32.32 -12.86 -22.27
CA THR A 208 33.16 -14.06 -22.17
C THR A 208 32.50 -15.25 -21.48
N LEU A 209 31.20 -15.18 -21.11
CA LEU A 209 30.48 -16.21 -20.36
C LEU A 209 29.99 -17.41 -21.18
N LYS A 210 30.29 -17.49 -22.48
CA LYS A 210 29.84 -18.61 -23.33
C LYS A 210 30.49 -19.93 -22.89
N LEU A 211 29.67 -20.90 -22.48
CA LEU A 211 30.09 -22.24 -22.07
C LEU A 211 30.11 -23.18 -23.29
N ASN A 212 31.29 -23.41 -23.88
CA ASN A 212 31.42 -24.28 -25.06
C ASN A 212 31.52 -25.79 -24.74
N ASP A 213 31.66 -26.18 -23.46
CA ASP A 213 31.90 -27.57 -23.03
C ASP A 213 30.70 -28.13 -22.24
N MET A 214 30.11 -29.22 -22.75
CA MET A 214 29.01 -29.93 -22.09
C MET A 214 29.39 -30.54 -20.73
N LEU A 215 30.67 -30.88 -20.50
CA LEU A 215 31.14 -31.34 -19.18
C LEU A 215 31.10 -30.19 -18.16
N VAL A 216 31.32 -28.94 -18.57
CA VAL A 216 31.10 -27.75 -17.73
C VAL A 216 29.61 -27.55 -17.47
N TRP A 217 28.73 -27.80 -18.46
CA TRP A 217 27.27 -27.74 -18.25
C TRP A 217 26.83 -28.76 -17.19
N GLN A 218 27.26 -30.02 -17.33
CA GLN A 218 26.98 -31.09 -16.38
C GLN A 218 27.51 -30.78 -14.97
N LYS A 219 28.71 -30.18 -14.86
CA LYS A 219 29.27 -29.73 -13.58
C LYS A 219 28.37 -28.68 -12.91
N HIS A 220 27.94 -27.63 -13.63
CA HIS A 220 27.01 -26.63 -13.09
C HIS A 220 25.65 -27.23 -12.69
N LEU A 221 25.06 -28.07 -13.54
CA LEU A 221 23.82 -28.80 -13.25
C LEU A 221 23.93 -29.72 -12.02
N SER A 222 25.13 -30.19 -11.68
CA SER A 222 25.39 -31.03 -10.51
C SER A 222 25.69 -30.23 -9.23
N HIS A 223 26.51 -29.19 -9.30
CA HIS A 223 27.04 -28.48 -8.13
C HIS A 223 26.13 -27.36 -7.59
N TRP A 224 25.32 -26.73 -8.43
CA TRP A 224 24.38 -25.70 -7.97
C TRP A 224 23.30 -26.32 -7.06
N PRO A 225 22.88 -25.72 -5.92
CA PRO A 225 21.93 -26.37 -5.00
C PRO A 225 20.57 -26.66 -5.66
N LYS A 226 20.06 -27.91 -5.61
CA LYS A 226 18.87 -28.36 -6.38
C LYS A 226 17.58 -27.51 -6.20
N ARG A 227 17.46 -26.74 -5.12
CA ARG A 227 16.31 -25.84 -4.85
C ARG A 227 16.48 -24.42 -5.40
N ALA A 228 17.68 -24.03 -5.80
CA ALA A 228 17.94 -22.73 -6.43
C ALA A 228 17.76 -22.86 -7.96
N PRO A 229 17.12 -21.89 -8.65
CA PRO A 229 16.84 -22.02 -10.07
C PRO A 229 18.10 -21.92 -10.92
N ILE A 230 18.04 -22.48 -12.13
CA ILE A 230 19.01 -22.27 -13.21
C ILE A 230 18.24 -21.76 -14.42
N CYS A 231 18.71 -20.63 -14.97
CA CYS A 231 18.18 -20.03 -16.19
C CYS A 231 19.23 -20.13 -17.29
N VAL A 232 18.80 -20.40 -18.53
CA VAL A 232 19.73 -20.75 -19.60
C VAL A 232 19.39 -20.00 -20.88
N HIS A 233 20.37 -19.26 -21.42
CA HIS A 233 20.35 -18.86 -22.83
C HIS A 233 20.69 -20.11 -23.66
N ALA A 234 19.66 -20.73 -24.20
CA ALA A 234 19.72 -21.85 -25.11
C ALA A 234 18.91 -21.53 -26.38
N GLU A 235 19.46 -21.84 -27.56
CA GLU A 235 18.81 -21.68 -28.86
C GLU A 235 18.85 -23.01 -29.63
N SER A 236 17.77 -23.31 -30.35
CA SER A 236 17.64 -24.49 -31.24
C SER A 236 18.08 -25.80 -30.57
N GLU A 237 19.05 -26.53 -31.14
CA GLU A 237 19.59 -27.79 -30.60
C GLU A 237 20.09 -27.68 -29.15
N SER A 238 20.58 -26.50 -28.73
CA SER A 238 21.08 -26.28 -27.37
C SER A 238 19.96 -26.41 -26.33
N THR A 239 18.72 -26.07 -26.71
CA THR A 239 17.53 -26.20 -25.87
C THR A 239 17.18 -27.68 -25.65
N ALA A 240 17.22 -28.51 -26.70
CA ALA A 240 17.05 -29.95 -26.56
C ALA A 240 18.15 -30.59 -25.69
N ALA A 241 19.41 -30.23 -25.94
CA ALA A 241 20.56 -30.77 -25.22
C ALA A 241 20.51 -30.46 -23.71
N ILE A 242 20.21 -29.21 -23.32
CA ILE A 242 20.19 -28.83 -21.91
C ILE A 242 18.95 -29.37 -21.16
N ILE A 243 17.80 -29.49 -21.83
CA ILE A 243 16.61 -30.16 -21.26
C ILE A 243 16.90 -31.64 -20.99
N LEU A 244 17.54 -32.34 -21.92
CA LEU A 244 17.96 -33.73 -21.72
C LEU A 244 18.94 -33.85 -20.56
N MET A 245 20.00 -33.02 -20.51
CA MET A 245 20.96 -33.02 -19.40
C MET A 245 20.30 -32.73 -18.03
N ALA A 246 19.38 -31.77 -17.96
CA ALA A 246 18.64 -31.45 -16.73
C ALA A 246 17.73 -32.60 -16.28
N SER A 247 17.12 -33.31 -17.24
CA SER A 247 16.33 -34.51 -16.96
C SER A 247 17.19 -35.66 -16.42
N LEU A 248 18.39 -35.87 -16.96
CA LEU A 248 19.31 -36.94 -16.53
C LEU A 248 19.81 -36.78 -15.08
N VAL A 249 19.81 -35.57 -14.53
CA VAL A 249 20.18 -35.30 -13.12
C VAL A 249 18.98 -35.05 -12.20
N ASP A 250 17.75 -35.25 -12.69
CA ASP A 250 16.47 -34.81 -12.08
C ASP A 250 16.52 -33.37 -11.53
N ARG A 251 16.54 -32.39 -12.42
CA ARG A 251 16.68 -30.98 -12.05
C ARG A 251 15.68 -30.06 -12.75
N PRO A 252 15.00 -29.15 -12.03
CA PRO A 252 14.24 -28.06 -12.63
C PRO A 252 15.14 -27.08 -13.40
N ILE A 253 14.70 -26.66 -14.59
CA ILE A 253 15.43 -25.71 -15.43
C ILE A 253 14.49 -24.68 -16.07
N HIS A 254 15.01 -23.47 -16.33
CA HIS A 254 14.29 -22.40 -17.00
C HIS A 254 15.01 -22.01 -18.29
N ILE A 255 14.32 -22.12 -19.43
CA ILE A 255 14.83 -21.70 -20.74
C ILE A 255 14.48 -20.23 -20.94
N CYS A 256 15.52 -19.41 -21.15
CA CYS A 256 15.34 -17.98 -21.40
C CYS A 256 14.77 -17.72 -22.80
N HIS A 257 14.08 -16.58 -22.95
CA HIS A 257 13.72 -15.92 -24.21
C HIS A 257 13.44 -16.89 -25.39
N VAL A 258 12.46 -17.78 -25.24
CA VAL A 258 12.09 -18.75 -26.29
C VAL A 258 11.51 -18.00 -27.49
N ALA A 259 12.02 -18.30 -28.70
CA ALA A 259 11.80 -17.48 -29.88
C ALA A 259 11.29 -18.27 -31.10
N ARG A 260 11.53 -19.58 -31.16
CA ARG A 260 11.25 -20.42 -32.34
C ARG A 260 10.18 -21.48 -32.09
N LYS A 261 9.49 -21.88 -33.15
CA LYS A 261 8.52 -22.98 -33.18
C LYS A 261 9.12 -24.30 -32.71
N GLU A 262 10.36 -24.59 -33.11
CA GLU A 262 11.08 -25.79 -32.67
C GLU A 262 11.29 -25.82 -31.15
N GLU A 263 11.65 -24.67 -30.55
CA GLU A 263 11.98 -24.55 -29.13
C GLU A 263 10.74 -24.72 -28.26
N ILE A 264 9.63 -24.03 -28.60
CA ILE A 264 8.39 -24.12 -27.82
C ILE A 264 7.74 -25.51 -27.94
N LEU A 265 7.85 -26.18 -29.09
CA LEU A 265 7.36 -27.56 -29.26
C LEU A 265 8.21 -28.60 -28.52
N ILE A 266 9.54 -28.43 -28.48
CA ILE A 266 10.43 -29.26 -27.66
C ILE A 266 10.11 -29.09 -26.17
N ILE A 267 9.86 -27.86 -25.72
CA ILE A 267 9.46 -27.57 -24.33
C ILE A 267 8.08 -28.15 -24.02
N LYS A 268 7.11 -28.06 -24.94
CA LYS A 268 5.78 -28.68 -24.81
C LYS A 268 5.89 -30.20 -24.63
N ALA A 269 6.58 -30.88 -25.53
CA ALA A 269 6.81 -32.32 -25.46
C ALA A 269 7.58 -32.77 -24.21
N ALA A 270 8.46 -31.92 -23.67
CA ALA A 270 9.14 -32.15 -22.40
C ALA A 270 8.19 -32.01 -21.20
N LYS A 271 7.34 -30.98 -21.16
CA LYS A 271 6.31 -30.81 -20.12
C LYS A 271 5.27 -31.94 -20.12
N GLU A 272 4.81 -32.36 -21.30
CA GLU A 272 3.89 -33.49 -21.48
C GLU A 272 4.46 -34.81 -20.93
N ARG A 273 5.80 -34.97 -20.97
CA ARG A 273 6.54 -36.10 -20.38
C ARG A 273 6.89 -35.91 -18.90
N GLY A 274 6.41 -34.85 -18.25
CA GLY A 274 6.67 -34.54 -16.85
C GLY A 274 8.08 -34.03 -16.54
N ILE A 275 8.88 -33.67 -17.56
CA ILE A 275 10.20 -33.09 -17.36
C ILE A 275 10.03 -31.69 -16.74
N LYS A 276 10.86 -31.38 -15.73
CA LYS A 276 10.77 -30.16 -14.90
C LYS A 276 11.31 -28.91 -15.62
N VAL A 277 10.87 -28.66 -16.85
CA VAL A 277 11.24 -27.48 -17.64
C VAL A 277 10.20 -26.36 -17.49
N THR A 278 10.68 -25.13 -17.46
CA THR A 278 9.88 -23.90 -17.61
C THR A 278 10.53 -22.97 -18.63
N CYS A 279 9.80 -21.98 -19.13
CA CYS A 279 10.33 -20.99 -20.08
C CYS A 279 9.70 -19.61 -19.93
N GLU A 280 10.43 -18.61 -20.44
CA GLU A 280 9.94 -17.26 -20.69
C GLU A 280 9.96 -16.94 -22.19
N VAL A 281 9.09 -16.02 -22.61
CA VAL A 281 9.08 -15.46 -23.97
C VAL A 281 9.14 -13.94 -23.90
N CYS A 282 9.90 -13.32 -24.82
CA CYS A 282 10.09 -11.88 -24.85
C CYS A 282 9.07 -11.17 -25.76
N PRO A 283 8.65 -9.93 -25.43
CA PRO A 283 7.67 -9.19 -26.24
C PRO A 283 8.11 -9.01 -27.69
N HIS A 284 9.41 -8.91 -27.97
CA HIS A 284 9.90 -8.76 -29.33
C HIS A 284 9.74 -10.02 -30.19
N HIS A 285 9.62 -11.23 -29.63
CA HIS A 285 9.27 -12.43 -30.41
C HIS A 285 7.75 -12.62 -30.55
N LEU A 286 6.94 -12.01 -29.69
CA LEU A 286 5.47 -12.02 -29.78
C LEU A 286 4.89 -10.92 -30.68
N PHE A 287 5.59 -9.78 -30.81
CA PHE A 287 5.07 -8.56 -31.45
C PHE A 287 5.95 -8.03 -32.59
N LEU A 288 7.12 -8.61 -32.86
CA LEU A 288 7.98 -8.29 -34.00
C LEU A 288 8.45 -9.58 -34.69
N SER A 289 8.75 -9.49 -35.98
CA SER A 289 9.15 -10.62 -36.82
C SER A 289 10.24 -10.23 -37.81
N THR A 290 10.70 -11.15 -38.65
CA THR A 290 11.56 -10.83 -39.80
C THR A 290 10.98 -9.74 -40.72
N ASN A 291 9.66 -9.56 -40.77
CA ASN A 291 9.01 -8.52 -41.57
C ASN A 291 9.28 -7.10 -41.04
N ASP A 292 9.69 -6.96 -39.77
CA ASP A 292 9.97 -5.67 -39.14
C ASP A 292 11.43 -5.19 -39.35
N ILE A 293 12.30 -6.05 -39.87
CA ILE A 293 13.75 -5.78 -39.95
C ILE A 293 14.06 -4.52 -40.76
N ASP A 294 13.41 -4.33 -41.91
CA ASP A 294 13.67 -3.16 -42.76
C ASP A 294 12.97 -1.89 -42.22
N ARG A 295 11.92 -2.01 -41.38
CA ARG A 295 11.30 -0.89 -40.62
C ARG A 295 12.18 -0.42 -39.47
N ILE A 296 12.77 -1.38 -38.73
CA ILE A 296 13.64 -1.12 -37.58
C ILE A 296 15.04 -0.66 -38.05
N GLY A 297 15.50 -1.16 -39.20
CA GLY A 297 16.85 -1.01 -39.70
C GLY A 297 17.76 -2.15 -39.21
N ARG A 298 18.51 -2.78 -40.13
CA ARG A 298 19.20 -4.06 -39.90
C ARG A 298 20.10 -4.09 -38.65
N GLY A 299 20.95 -3.08 -38.46
CA GLY A 299 21.81 -3.01 -37.27
C GLY A 299 21.04 -2.86 -35.95
N LYS A 300 19.94 -2.09 -35.96
CA LYS A 300 19.05 -2.00 -34.80
C LYS A 300 18.34 -3.32 -34.51
N ALA A 301 17.95 -4.05 -35.57
CA ALA A 301 17.25 -5.33 -35.47
C ALA A 301 18.11 -6.50 -34.95
N GLU A 302 19.42 -6.33 -34.75
CA GLU A 302 20.26 -7.36 -34.12
C GLU A 302 19.81 -7.66 -32.68
N VAL A 303 19.44 -8.91 -32.41
CA VAL A 303 19.05 -9.47 -31.11
C VAL A 303 19.39 -10.97 -31.07
N ARG A 304 19.62 -11.54 -29.88
CA ARG A 304 19.86 -12.98 -29.72
C ARG A 304 18.95 -13.52 -28.60
N PRO A 305 17.98 -14.39 -28.90
CA PRO A 305 17.69 -14.98 -30.20
C PRO A 305 17.20 -13.96 -31.24
N VAL A 306 17.54 -14.18 -32.51
CA VAL A 306 17.15 -13.29 -33.62
C VAL A 306 15.64 -13.12 -33.74
N LEU A 307 15.18 -12.04 -34.39
CA LEU A 307 13.77 -11.90 -34.73
C LEU A 307 13.32 -13.10 -35.56
N CYS A 308 12.24 -13.73 -35.11
CA CYS A 308 11.71 -14.98 -35.62
C CYS A 308 10.85 -14.77 -36.86
N SER A 309 10.55 -15.84 -37.61
CA SER A 309 9.64 -15.73 -38.75
C SER A 309 8.19 -15.47 -38.29
N PRO A 310 7.27 -15.07 -39.19
CA PRO A 310 5.84 -15.00 -38.87
C PRO A 310 5.26 -16.35 -38.43
N GLU A 311 5.72 -17.47 -38.98
CA GLU A 311 5.30 -18.82 -38.58
C GLU A 311 5.82 -19.22 -37.19
N ASP A 312 7.03 -18.78 -36.82
CA ASP A 312 7.56 -18.93 -35.46
C ASP A 312 6.76 -18.08 -34.46
N GLN A 313 6.54 -16.80 -34.78
CA GLN A 313 5.75 -15.89 -33.94
C GLN A 313 4.35 -16.45 -33.70
N GLN A 314 3.67 -16.91 -34.75
CA GLN A 314 2.35 -17.54 -34.62
C GLN A 314 2.41 -18.79 -33.74
N ALA A 315 3.43 -19.64 -33.88
CA ALA A 315 3.58 -20.82 -33.03
C ALA A 315 3.81 -20.50 -31.54
N LEU A 316 4.38 -19.35 -31.20
CA LEU A 316 4.44 -18.87 -29.81
C LEU A 316 3.06 -18.47 -29.27
N TRP A 317 2.23 -17.81 -30.10
CA TRP A 317 0.84 -17.48 -29.75
C TRP A 317 -0.04 -18.75 -29.64
N ASP A 318 0.09 -19.69 -30.58
CA ASP A 318 -0.64 -20.97 -30.59
C ASP A 318 -0.31 -21.85 -29.37
N ASN A 319 0.81 -21.60 -28.71
CA ASN A 319 1.30 -22.35 -27.54
C ASN A 319 1.43 -21.46 -26.29
N MET A 320 0.55 -20.46 -26.16
CA MET A 320 0.48 -19.58 -24.98
C MET A 320 0.24 -20.37 -23.67
N ASP A 321 -0.34 -21.56 -23.73
CA ASP A 321 -0.45 -22.51 -22.60
C ASP A 321 0.93 -22.99 -22.08
N VAL A 322 1.90 -23.14 -22.98
CA VAL A 322 3.25 -23.64 -22.69
C VAL A 322 4.13 -22.57 -22.07
N ILE A 323 3.90 -21.29 -22.37
CA ILE A 323 4.71 -20.16 -21.87
C ILE A 323 4.44 -19.93 -20.37
N ASP A 324 5.44 -20.11 -19.51
CA ASP A 324 5.25 -19.85 -18.06
C ASP A 324 5.39 -18.36 -17.72
N VAL A 325 6.28 -17.64 -18.40
CA VAL A 325 6.72 -16.29 -18.01
C VAL A 325 6.77 -15.32 -19.20
N PHE A 326 6.45 -14.06 -18.96
CA PHE A 326 6.88 -12.94 -19.81
C PHE A 326 8.04 -12.21 -19.12
N ALA A 327 9.12 -11.98 -19.86
CA ALA A 327 10.29 -11.23 -19.40
C ALA A 327 10.83 -10.42 -20.59
N THR A 328 11.43 -9.25 -20.38
CA THR A 328 11.72 -8.38 -21.54
C THR A 328 12.92 -8.79 -22.37
N ASP A 329 13.90 -9.45 -21.75
CA ASP A 329 15.31 -9.34 -22.14
C ASP A 329 15.65 -7.86 -22.43
N HIS A 330 15.45 -6.99 -21.43
CA HIS A 330 15.79 -5.58 -21.55
C HIS A 330 17.32 -5.47 -21.65
N ALA A 331 17.79 -5.45 -22.88
CA ALA A 331 19.19 -5.41 -23.29
C ALA A 331 19.51 -4.05 -23.93
N PRO A 332 19.52 -2.94 -23.13
CA PRO A 332 19.76 -1.60 -23.63
C PRO A 332 21.16 -1.44 -24.21
N HIS A 333 21.22 -0.69 -25.30
CA HIS A 333 22.39 -0.29 -26.08
C HIS A 333 22.11 1.10 -26.63
N SER A 334 23.12 1.96 -26.71
CA SER A 334 22.90 3.30 -27.26
C SER A 334 22.59 3.21 -28.77
N LYS A 335 21.88 4.20 -29.30
CA LYS A 335 21.49 4.25 -30.71
C LYS A 335 22.71 4.14 -31.64
N GLU A 336 23.81 4.79 -31.26
CA GLU A 336 25.06 4.86 -32.01
C GLU A 336 25.73 3.49 -32.11
N GLU A 337 25.69 2.67 -31.05
CA GLU A 337 26.20 1.29 -31.10
C GLU A 337 25.39 0.44 -32.08
N LYS A 338 24.07 0.60 -32.07
CA LYS A 338 23.12 -0.13 -32.93
C LYS A 338 23.12 0.34 -34.39
N GLU A 339 23.75 1.48 -34.66
CA GLU A 339 23.97 2.03 -36.01
C GLU A 339 25.43 1.89 -36.48
N SER A 340 26.29 1.20 -35.71
CA SER A 340 27.69 0.92 -36.05
C SER A 340 27.89 -0.31 -36.95
N ASP A 341 29.10 -0.47 -37.50
CA ASP A 341 29.48 -1.59 -38.39
C ASP A 341 29.38 -2.98 -37.72
N ASN A 342 29.47 -3.03 -36.39
CA ASN A 342 29.38 -4.27 -35.59
C ASN A 342 28.34 -4.10 -34.48
N PRO A 343 27.04 -4.01 -34.83
CA PRO A 343 26.01 -3.59 -33.89
C PRO A 343 25.70 -4.70 -32.87
N PRO A 344 25.69 -4.39 -31.57
CA PRO A 344 25.54 -5.41 -30.53
C PRO A 344 24.10 -5.93 -30.44
N PRO A 345 23.89 -7.23 -30.15
CA PRO A 345 22.56 -7.80 -30.05
C PRO A 345 21.84 -7.35 -28.77
N GLY A 346 20.57 -7.00 -28.89
CA GLY A 346 19.69 -6.67 -27.76
C GLY A 346 18.82 -5.44 -28.00
N PHE A 347 17.65 -5.42 -27.35
CA PHE A 347 16.65 -4.35 -27.43
C PHE A 347 16.28 -3.80 -26.04
N PRO A 348 16.00 -2.49 -25.91
CA PRO A 348 15.33 -1.95 -24.73
C PRO A 348 13.81 -2.23 -24.78
N GLY A 349 13.30 -3.13 -23.91
CA GLY A 349 11.88 -3.52 -23.90
C GLY A 349 11.03 -3.13 -22.68
N ILE A 350 11.63 -2.63 -21.58
CA ILE A 350 10.94 -2.57 -20.28
C ILE A 350 9.90 -1.44 -20.13
N GLU A 351 10.06 -0.30 -20.80
CA GLU A 351 9.00 0.72 -20.86
C GLU A 351 7.82 0.30 -21.75
N THR A 352 7.96 -0.75 -22.58
CA THR A 352 6.98 -1.13 -23.62
C THR A 352 6.26 -2.46 -23.36
N ILE A 353 6.77 -3.35 -22.50
CA ILE A 353 6.17 -4.68 -22.26
C ILE A 353 4.70 -4.63 -21.83
N LEU A 354 4.37 -3.90 -20.76
CA LEU A 354 3.00 -3.87 -20.25
C LEU A 354 2.02 -3.20 -21.24
N PRO A 355 2.35 -2.06 -21.91
CA PRO A 355 1.54 -1.52 -23.00
C PRO A 355 1.28 -2.51 -24.16
N LEU A 356 2.29 -3.27 -24.59
CA LEU A 356 2.13 -4.28 -25.66
C LEU A 356 1.23 -5.44 -25.21
N LEU A 357 1.41 -5.94 -24.00
CA LEU A 357 0.59 -7.02 -23.45
C LEU A 357 -0.85 -6.57 -23.14
N LEU A 358 -1.06 -5.35 -22.64
CA LEU A 358 -2.40 -4.75 -22.49
C LEU A 358 -3.09 -4.56 -23.84
N ASN A 359 -2.34 -4.21 -24.89
CA ASN A 359 -2.88 -4.14 -26.24
C ASN A 359 -3.34 -5.53 -26.72
N ALA A 360 -2.56 -6.59 -26.49
CA ALA A 360 -2.97 -7.96 -26.80
C ALA A 360 -4.21 -8.42 -26.01
N VAL A 361 -4.39 -7.94 -24.76
CA VAL A 361 -5.63 -8.17 -23.99
C VAL A 361 -6.82 -7.42 -24.60
N ASN A 362 -6.63 -6.15 -25.00
CA ASN A 362 -7.66 -5.38 -25.71
C ASN A 362 -8.01 -5.95 -27.11
N GLU A 363 -7.07 -6.64 -27.75
CA GLU A 363 -7.27 -7.42 -29.00
C GLU A 363 -7.92 -8.80 -28.76
N GLY A 364 -8.15 -9.22 -27.52
CA GLY A 364 -8.70 -10.53 -27.18
C GLY A 364 -7.72 -11.71 -27.38
N ARG A 365 -6.44 -11.44 -27.63
CA ARG A 365 -5.38 -12.44 -27.87
C ARG A 365 -4.75 -12.99 -26.59
N LEU A 366 -5.00 -12.34 -25.46
CA LEU A 366 -4.46 -12.67 -24.14
C LEU A 366 -5.52 -12.38 -23.07
N SER A 367 -5.61 -13.18 -22.01
CA SER A 367 -6.48 -12.85 -20.87
C SER A 367 -5.75 -11.99 -19.82
N VAL A 368 -6.51 -11.27 -18.98
CA VAL A 368 -5.93 -10.57 -17.82
C VAL A 368 -5.36 -11.58 -16.81
N GLU A 369 -5.96 -12.77 -16.76
CA GLU A 369 -5.54 -13.91 -15.96
C GLU A 369 -4.18 -14.43 -16.39
N ASP A 370 -3.93 -14.55 -17.71
CA ASP A 370 -2.65 -14.93 -18.31
C ASP A 370 -1.58 -13.86 -18.10
N LEU A 371 -1.92 -12.58 -18.31
CA LEU A 371 -1.04 -11.45 -18.01
C LEU A 371 -0.53 -11.53 -16.56
N ILE A 372 -1.45 -11.68 -15.60
CA ILE A 372 -1.13 -11.77 -14.17
C ILE A 372 -0.48 -13.12 -13.81
N ALA A 373 -0.79 -14.20 -14.52
CA ALA A 373 -0.11 -15.48 -14.34
C ALA A 373 1.36 -15.38 -14.76
N LYS A 374 1.62 -14.98 -16.00
CA LYS A 374 2.93 -15.06 -16.65
C LYS A 374 3.86 -13.89 -16.27
N PHE A 375 3.32 -12.72 -15.92
CA PHE A 375 4.14 -11.55 -15.56
C PHE A 375 4.15 -11.22 -14.05
N TYR A 376 3.51 -12.05 -13.21
CA TYR A 376 3.54 -11.88 -11.74
C TYR A 376 3.53 -13.22 -10.96
N LYS A 377 2.49 -14.05 -11.08
CA LYS A 377 2.34 -15.27 -10.24
C LYS A 377 3.45 -16.31 -10.51
N ASN A 378 3.74 -16.59 -11.78
CA ASN A 378 4.74 -17.57 -12.19
C ASN A 378 6.18 -17.12 -11.92
N PRO A 379 6.58 -15.86 -12.19
CA PRO A 379 7.84 -15.29 -11.69
C PRO A 379 8.03 -15.50 -10.18
N ARG A 380 7.03 -15.19 -9.34
CA ARG A 380 7.11 -15.43 -7.89
C ARG A 380 7.30 -16.90 -7.55
N LYS A 381 6.58 -17.81 -8.21
CA LYS A 381 6.64 -19.25 -7.97
C LYS A 381 7.98 -19.87 -8.40
N ILE A 382 8.45 -19.57 -9.61
CA ILE A 382 9.66 -20.17 -10.21
C ILE A 382 10.91 -19.67 -9.50
N PHE A 383 11.01 -18.37 -9.25
CA PHE A 383 12.18 -17.73 -8.64
C PHE A 383 12.08 -17.60 -7.11
N SER A 384 11.00 -18.10 -6.50
CA SER A 384 10.72 -17.95 -5.05
C SER A 384 10.85 -16.50 -4.58
N LEU A 385 10.19 -15.57 -5.28
CA LEU A 385 10.21 -14.14 -4.97
C LEU A 385 9.08 -13.76 -4.01
N PRO A 386 9.35 -12.92 -2.98
CA PRO A 386 8.36 -12.57 -1.97
C PRO A 386 7.25 -11.66 -2.53
N GLU A 387 6.23 -11.42 -1.69
CA GLU A 387 5.22 -10.41 -1.99
C GLU A 387 5.71 -9.02 -1.61
N GLN A 388 5.61 -8.06 -2.52
CA GLN A 388 5.86 -6.66 -2.21
C GLN A 388 4.62 -6.08 -1.50
N PRO A 389 4.69 -5.72 -0.20
CA PRO A 389 3.54 -5.21 0.53
C PRO A 389 3.07 -3.89 -0.09
N ASN A 390 1.78 -3.56 0.00
CA ASN A 390 1.21 -2.26 -0.43
C ASN A 390 1.64 -1.82 -1.85
N THR A 391 1.86 -2.77 -2.77
CA THR A 391 2.45 -2.53 -4.09
C THR A 391 1.44 -2.87 -5.19
N TYR A 392 1.25 -1.97 -6.14
CA TYR A 392 0.28 -2.10 -7.23
C TYR A 392 0.57 -1.15 -8.40
N VAL A 393 0.03 -1.49 -9.56
CA VAL A 393 0.02 -0.64 -10.76
C VAL A 393 -1.41 -0.20 -11.03
N GLU A 394 -1.59 1.03 -11.50
CA GLU A 394 -2.85 1.51 -12.06
C GLU A 394 -2.65 1.78 -13.55
N VAL A 395 -3.46 1.10 -14.37
CA VAL A 395 -3.44 1.20 -15.83
C VAL A 395 -4.76 1.79 -16.32
N ASP A 396 -4.70 2.67 -17.32
CA ASP A 396 -5.89 3.03 -18.09
C ASP A 396 -5.99 2.04 -19.26
N PHE A 397 -7.05 1.23 -19.28
CA PHE A 397 -7.28 0.27 -20.36
C PHE A 397 -7.70 0.94 -21.67
N ASN A 398 -8.27 2.14 -21.63
CA ASN A 398 -8.87 2.78 -22.79
C ASN A 398 -7.91 3.73 -23.52
N GLU A 399 -6.79 4.14 -22.90
CA GLU A 399 -5.89 5.11 -23.51
C GLU A 399 -5.13 4.49 -24.70
N GLU A 400 -5.49 4.94 -25.90
CA GLU A 400 -4.82 4.63 -27.16
C GLU A 400 -3.70 5.65 -27.42
N TRP A 401 -2.49 5.15 -27.67
CA TRP A 401 -1.31 5.98 -27.92
C TRP A 401 -0.33 5.30 -28.87
N VAL A 402 0.70 6.03 -29.31
CA VAL A 402 1.74 5.52 -30.20
C VAL A 402 3.05 5.44 -29.41
N ILE A 403 3.74 4.30 -29.49
CA ILE A 403 5.04 4.13 -28.85
C ILE A 403 6.05 5.10 -29.49
N PRO A 404 6.65 6.02 -28.72
CA PRO A 404 7.57 7.03 -29.26
C PRO A 404 8.90 6.40 -29.70
N GLU A 405 9.62 7.07 -30.60
CA GLU A 405 10.96 6.65 -31.02
C GLU A 405 11.95 6.48 -29.85
N CYS A 406 11.83 7.35 -28.84
CA CYS A 406 12.73 7.46 -27.71
C CYS A 406 11.98 7.19 -26.39
N PRO A 407 12.33 6.13 -25.65
CA PRO A 407 11.83 5.89 -24.29
C PRO A 407 12.17 7.02 -23.31
N SER A 408 11.37 7.15 -22.26
CA SER A 408 11.44 8.28 -21.34
C SER A 408 12.61 8.16 -20.34
N GLN A 409 12.83 6.96 -19.80
CA GLN A 409 13.79 6.71 -18.71
C GLN A 409 15.06 6.01 -19.20
N SER A 410 14.94 5.01 -20.08
CA SER A 410 16.06 4.19 -20.56
C SER A 410 17.12 5.01 -21.30
N LYS A 411 18.39 4.84 -20.93
CA LYS A 411 19.54 5.50 -21.58
C LYS A 411 19.80 5.00 -23.00
N ALA A 412 19.19 3.90 -23.43
CA ALA A 412 19.25 3.45 -24.82
C ALA A 412 18.78 4.53 -25.81
N ARG A 413 17.75 5.31 -25.44
CA ARG A 413 17.16 6.41 -26.24
C ARG A 413 16.61 6.01 -27.62
N TRP A 414 16.33 4.73 -27.83
CA TRP A 414 15.57 4.21 -28.97
C TRP A 414 14.68 3.03 -28.53
N THR A 415 13.76 2.56 -29.38
CA THR A 415 13.01 1.29 -29.19
C THR A 415 12.60 0.67 -30.54
N PRO A 416 12.62 -0.66 -30.72
CA PRO A 416 12.18 -1.30 -31.97
C PRO A 416 10.65 -1.24 -32.18
N PHE A 417 9.90 -1.02 -31.10
CA PHE A 417 8.44 -0.90 -31.12
C PHE A 417 7.95 0.51 -31.52
N ALA A 418 8.87 1.42 -31.87
CA ALA A 418 8.55 2.79 -32.29
C ALA A 418 7.53 2.83 -33.44
N GLY A 419 6.54 3.71 -33.31
CA GLY A 419 5.46 3.88 -34.29
C GLY A 419 4.31 2.88 -34.18
N MET A 420 4.43 1.83 -33.36
CA MET A 420 3.30 0.93 -33.07
C MET A 420 2.23 1.67 -32.26
N ARG A 421 0.96 1.48 -32.64
CA ARG A 421 -0.19 1.93 -31.85
C ARG A 421 -0.48 0.88 -30.79
N VAL A 422 -0.78 1.31 -29.56
CA VAL A 422 -1.12 0.42 -28.44
C VAL A 422 -2.27 1.01 -27.63
N LYS A 423 -3.14 0.12 -27.16
CA LYS A 423 -4.26 0.44 -26.26
C LYS A 423 -3.98 -0.11 -24.87
N GLY A 424 -3.91 0.78 -23.88
CA GLY A 424 -3.48 0.46 -22.52
C GLY A 424 -2.24 1.26 -22.13
N ARG A 425 -2.28 1.94 -20.98
CA ARG A 425 -1.15 2.75 -20.50
C ARG A 425 -0.98 2.69 -18.99
N VAL A 426 0.28 2.62 -18.53
CA VAL A 426 0.65 2.78 -17.13
C VAL A 426 0.44 4.23 -16.71
N HIS A 427 -0.48 4.46 -15.78
CA HIS A 427 -0.81 5.79 -15.25
C HIS A 427 -0.07 6.05 -13.93
N ARG A 428 -0.09 5.07 -13.01
CA ARG A 428 0.57 5.16 -11.70
C ARG A 428 1.18 3.82 -11.28
N VAL A 429 2.32 3.86 -10.59
CA VAL A 429 2.86 2.73 -9.83
C VAL A 429 3.02 3.14 -8.38
N VAL A 430 2.56 2.28 -7.47
CA VAL A 430 2.79 2.40 -6.02
C VAL A 430 3.65 1.20 -5.59
N LEU A 431 4.76 1.48 -4.92
CA LEU A 431 5.73 0.50 -4.43
C LEU A 431 5.90 0.65 -2.92
N ARG A 432 5.63 -0.42 -2.18
CA ARG A 432 5.74 -0.47 -0.71
C ARG A 432 4.99 0.65 0.03
N GLY A 433 3.92 1.17 -0.58
CA GLY A 433 3.10 2.29 -0.10
C GLY A 433 3.42 3.64 -0.77
N GLU A 434 4.64 3.83 -1.25
CA GLU A 434 5.06 5.07 -1.91
C GLU A 434 4.61 5.15 -3.36
N THR A 435 4.19 6.33 -3.81
CA THR A 435 3.87 6.54 -5.24
C THR A 435 5.18 6.70 -6.01
N ALA A 436 5.58 5.65 -6.72
CA ALA A 436 6.89 5.50 -7.35
C ALA A 436 6.96 6.09 -8.77
N PHE A 437 5.84 6.07 -9.50
CA PHE A 437 5.70 6.64 -10.85
C PHE A 437 4.30 7.20 -11.06
N VAL A 438 4.16 8.35 -11.74
CA VAL A 438 2.90 8.91 -12.24
C VAL A 438 3.15 9.62 -13.56
N ASP A 439 2.29 9.42 -14.57
CA ASP A 439 2.21 10.22 -15.82
C ASP A 439 3.57 10.47 -16.52
N GLY A 440 4.43 9.46 -16.58
CA GLY A 440 5.76 9.55 -17.23
C GLY A 440 6.88 10.07 -16.32
N VAL A 441 6.61 10.31 -15.03
CA VAL A 441 7.59 10.81 -14.05
C VAL A 441 7.81 9.78 -12.95
N VAL A 442 9.06 9.33 -12.79
CA VAL A 442 9.49 8.54 -11.63
C VAL A 442 9.76 9.47 -10.45
N LEU A 443 9.20 9.16 -9.29
CA LEU A 443 9.18 10.01 -8.10
C LEU A 443 10.09 9.51 -6.96
N VAL A 444 10.40 8.21 -6.95
CA VAL A 444 11.34 7.60 -5.99
C VAL A 444 12.80 7.82 -6.42
N ASN A 445 13.65 8.08 -5.42
CA ASN A 445 15.08 8.32 -5.60
C ASN A 445 15.86 7.01 -5.86
N PRO A 446 17.08 7.09 -6.42
CA PRO A 446 18.03 5.97 -6.40
C PRO A 446 18.25 5.45 -4.97
N GLY A 447 18.37 4.13 -4.82
CA GLY A 447 18.52 3.46 -3.53
C GLY A 447 17.21 3.33 -2.72
N TYR A 448 16.05 3.65 -3.31
CA TYR A 448 14.76 3.31 -2.71
C TYR A 448 14.46 1.81 -2.80
N GLY A 449 14.90 1.15 -3.88
CA GLY A 449 14.72 -0.27 -4.17
C GLY A 449 15.52 -1.19 -3.24
N GLN A 450 14.95 -2.34 -2.89
CA GLN A 450 15.55 -3.28 -1.94
C GLN A 450 15.87 -4.64 -2.58
N ASN A 451 16.93 -5.30 -2.10
CA ASN A 451 17.23 -6.68 -2.46
C ASN A 451 16.21 -7.63 -1.80
N VAL A 452 15.32 -8.23 -2.59
CA VAL A 452 14.27 -9.11 -2.07
C VAL A 452 14.78 -10.44 -1.52
N ARG A 453 16.06 -10.78 -1.76
CA ARG A 453 16.72 -11.96 -1.17
C ARG A 453 17.22 -11.72 0.26
N GLU A 454 17.32 -10.47 0.69
CA GLU A 454 17.66 -10.10 2.08
C GLU A 454 16.41 -9.98 2.97
N TRP A 455 15.21 -10.04 2.40
CA TRP A 455 13.96 -9.96 3.16
C TRP A 455 13.75 -11.20 4.05
N PRO A 456 13.27 -11.02 5.30
CA PRO A 456 13.06 -12.14 6.22
C PRO A 456 11.99 -13.08 5.68
N LEU A 457 12.40 -14.29 5.30
CA LEU A 457 11.49 -15.37 4.92
C LEU A 457 10.48 -15.61 6.05
N LYS A 458 9.20 -15.27 5.80
CA LYS A 458 8.09 -15.69 6.65
C LYS A 458 8.13 -17.22 6.72
N LYS A 459 8.56 -17.78 7.85
CA LYS A 459 8.37 -19.20 8.14
C LYS A 459 6.89 -19.50 7.94
N PRO A 460 6.50 -20.53 7.15
CA PRO A 460 5.11 -20.93 7.09
C PRO A 460 4.67 -21.29 8.51
N THR A 461 3.57 -20.70 8.97
CA THR A 461 2.94 -21.08 10.23
C THR A 461 2.40 -22.50 10.10
N VAL A 462 3.25 -23.46 10.45
CA VAL A 462 2.86 -24.85 10.68
C VAL A 462 1.77 -24.82 11.74
N ALA A 463 0.54 -25.19 11.36
CA ALA A 463 -0.52 -25.41 12.33
C ALA A 463 -0.03 -26.47 13.33
N PRO A 464 -0.26 -26.29 14.65
CA PRO A 464 0.35 -27.14 15.66
C PRO A 464 -0.01 -28.60 15.39
N SER A 465 1.02 -29.40 15.11
CA SER A 465 0.89 -30.83 14.90
C SER A 465 0.37 -31.45 16.19
N VAL A 466 -0.82 -32.04 16.14
CA VAL A 466 -1.35 -32.83 17.25
C VAL A 466 -0.38 -33.99 17.50
N GLU A 467 0.30 -33.96 18.64
CA GLU A 467 1.18 -35.03 19.07
C GLU A 467 0.35 -36.30 19.26
N LYS A 468 0.52 -37.27 18.36
CA LYS A 468 -0.02 -38.60 18.57
C LYS A 468 0.79 -39.28 19.66
N ILE A 469 0.14 -39.54 20.79
CA ILE A 469 0.68 -40.33 21.90
C ILE A 469 1.09 -41.69 21.36
N ASN A 470 2.34 -42.10 21.64
CA ASN A 470 2.82 -43.43 21.30
C ASN A 470 2.13 -44.48 22.19
N THR A 471 1.37 -45.38 21.58
CA THR A 471 1.00 -46.67 22.17
C THR A 471 1.33 -47.77 21.17
N SER A 472 2.21 -48.67 21.55
CA SER A 472 2.62 -49.84 20.79
C SER A 472 1.53 -50.91 20.78
N LEU A 473 1.34 -51.58 19.63
CA LEU A 473 0.81 -52.93 19.54
C LEU A 473 1.28 -53.56 18.23
N ASP A 474 1.43 -54.89 18.24
CA ASP A 474 2.26 -55.62 17.27
C ASP A 474 1.61 -55.79 15.89
N GLY A 475 2.47 -56.10 14.92
CA GLY A 475 2.10 -56.11 13.51
C GLY A 475 1.33 -57.34 13.04
N LEU A 476 0.78 -57.22 11.83
CA LEU A 476 0.47 -58.34 10.95
C LEU A 476 0.71 -57.91 9.50
N ASP A 477 1.18 -58.83 8.68
CA ASP A 477 1.45 -58.65 7.26
C ASP A 477 0.18 -58.95 6.42
N LEU A 478 -0.02 -58.20 5.32
CA LEU A 478 -0.59 -58.76 4.10
C LEU A 478 -0.44 -57.82 2.89
N LEU A 479 0.20 -58.30 1.83
CA LEU A 479 0.01 -57.81 0.46
C LEU A 479 -1.21 -58.50 -0.17
N SER A 480 -2.18 -57.72 -0.68
CA SER A 480 -2.82 -57.88 -2.01
C SER A 480 -4.25 -57.32 -2.08
N ILE A 481 -4.55 -56.65 -3.20
CA ILE A 481 -5.64 -56.92 -4.17
C ILE A 481 -5.72 -55.73 -5.13
N THR A 482 -6.05 -55.97 -6.40
CA THR A 482 -6.11 -54.95 -7.46
C THR A 482 -7.40 -55.03 -8.27
N LYS A 483 -7.77 -53.93 -8.95
CA LYS A 483 -8.94 -53.77 -9.84
C LYS A 483 -10.27 -53.68 -9.06
N SER A 484 -11.29 -52.93 -9.51
CA SER A 484 -11.79 -52.81 -10.89
C SER A 484 -12.51 -51.50 -11.24
N LEU A 485 -12.38 -51.07 -12.51
CA LEU A 485 -13.30 -50.30 -13.38
C LEU A 485 -13.91 -48.97 -12.84
N ASP A 486 -13.74 -47.82 -13.50
CA ASP A 486 -14.31 -47.39 -14.80
C ASP A 486 -15.84 -47.21 -14.82
N THR A 487 -16.30 -45.96 -14.99
CA THR A 487 -17.24 -45.61 -16.08
C THR A 487 -17.31 -44.10 -16.37
N THR A 488 -17.65 -43.81 -17.62
CA THR A 488 -17.57 -42.56 -18.39
C THR A 488 -18.44 -41.37 -17.96
N ARG A 489 -18.03 -40.18 -18.45
CA ARG A 489 -18.83 -38.94 -18.52
C ARG A 489 -19.98 -39.05 -19.53
N GLN A 490 -21.08 -38.31 -19.26
CA GLN A 490 -21.81 -37.38 -20.16
C GLN A 490 -22.93 -36.73 -19.31
N ALA A 491 -23.58 -35.61 -19.60
CA ALA A 491 -23.43 -34.39 -20.43
C ALA A 491 -24.88 -33.80 -20.57
N ALA A 492 -25.05 -32.65 -21.23
CA ALA A 492 -26.34 -31.96 -21.47
C ALA A 492 -27.06 -31.36 -20.22
N ASP A 493 -27.78 -30.23 -20.29
CA ASP A 493 -27.86 -29.17 -21.32
C ASP A 493 -28.41 -27.86 -20.69
N TYR A 494 -28.04 -26.68 -21.23
CA TYR A 494 -28.95 -25.71 -21.91
C TYR A 494 -28.33 -24.30 -22.11
N TRP A 495 -28.69 -23.66 -23.24
CA TRP A 495 -28.41 -22.26 -23.65
C TRP A 495 -29.75 -21.46 -23.60
N ASP A 496 -29.90 -20.15 -23.89
CA ASP A 496 -28.99 -19.08 -24.38
C ASP A 496 -29.28 -17.74 -23.63
N THR A 497 -29.46 -16.48 -24.11
CA THR A 497 -29.52 -15.79 -25.43
C THR A 497 -29.26 -14.26 -25.27
N ASP A 498 -29.01 -13.55 -26.38
CA ASP A 498 -29.18 -12.09 -26.63
C ASP A 498 -28.40 -11.02 -25.79
N GLY A 499 -27.89 -9.90 -26.33
CA GLY A 499 -27.72 -9.48 -27.73
C GLY A 499 -27.51 -7.96 -27.94
N HIS A 500 -26.50 -7.55 -28.73
CA HIS A 500 -26.34 -6.24 -29.45
C HIS A 500 -26.23 -4.92 -28.61
N THR A 501 -25.67 -3.76 -29.04
CA THR A 501 -25.02 -3.27 -30.30
C THR A 501 -24.07 -2.05 -30.04
N ASN A 502 -23.16 -1.78 -31.00
CA ASN A 502 -22.60 -0.51 -31.57
C ASN A 502 -23.03 0.90 -31.02
N ASP A 503 -22.33 2.04 -31.23
CA ASP A 503 -21.19 2.40 -32.14
C ASP A 503 -20.43 3.72 -31.75
N SER A 504 -19.22 3.92 -32.30
CA SER A 504 -18.56 5.21 -32.67
C SER A 504 -18.22 6.31 -31.62
N ALA A 505 -17.38 7.35 -31.87
CA ALA A 505 -16.08 7.50 -32.57
C ALA A 505 -15.47 8.93 -32.37
N ALA A 506 -14.14 9.10 -32.59
CA ALA A 506 -13.45 10.34 -33.06
C ALA A 506 -13.35 11.59 -32.12
N ASN A 507 -12.39 12.53 -32.23
CA ASN A 507 -11.06 12.58 -32.90
C ASN A 507 -10.17 13.78 -32.43
N LEU A 508 -8.84 13.67 -32.65
CA LEU A 508 -7.83 14.71 -33.02
C LEU A 508 -7.67 16.01 -32.16
N ALA A 509 -6.50 16.31 -31.56
CA ALA A 509 -5.29 16.98 -32.12
C ALA A 509 -5.34 18.55 -32.03
N ASP A 510 -4.26 19.36 -32.10
CA ASP A 510 -2.84 19.12 -32.40
C ASP A 510 -1.90 20.22 -31.80
N ALA A 511 -0.58 20.01 -31.90
CA ALA A 511 0.51 20.97 -32.18
C ALA A 511 0.90 22.16 -31.25
N GLN A 512 2.18 22.09 -30.78
CA GLN A 512 3.28 23.08 -31.00
C GLN A 512 3.23 24.50 -30.37
N MET A 513 4.33 25.24 -30.11
CA MET A 513 5.79 24.94 -30.12
C MET A 513 6.55 25.83 -29.09
N ARG A 514 7.86 25.61 -28.95
CA ARG A 514 8.88 26.40 -28.20
C ARG A 514 9.44 27.56 -29.08
N PRO A 515 10.32 28.51 -28.64
CA PRO A 515 11.38 28.44 -27.61
C PRO A 515 11.36 29.65 -26.62
N TYR A 516 12.40 30.11 -25.89
CA TYR A 516 13.84 29.75 -25.81
C TYR A 516 14.40 29.94 -24.36
N SER A 517 15.73 30.10 -24.21
CA SER A 517 16.47 30.31 -22.94
C SER A 517 17.48 31.48 -23.08
N PRO A 518 18.12 31.94 -21.99
CA PRO A 518 19.49 31.45 -21.73
C PRO A 518 19.81 31.15 -20.25
N MET A 519 20.96 30.49 -20.03
CA MET A 519 21.63 30.30 -18.72
C MET A 519 22.95 31.11 -18.69
N PRO A 520 23.93 30.93 -17.76
CA PRO A 520 23.93 30.32 -16.41
C PRO A 520 24.67 31.18 -15.32
N ARG A 521 24.70 30.67 -14.08
CA ARG A 521 25.83 30.65 -13.09
C ARG A 521 25.58 31.23 -11.67
N THR A 522 25.34 30.30 -10.73
CA THR A 522 26.14 30.01 -9.52
C THR A 522 26.39 31.07 -8.41
N ARG A 523 26.19 30.61 -7.16
CA ARG A 523 26.59 31.10 -5.80
C ARG A 523 25.39 31.56 -4.95
N CYS A 524 25.31 31.30 -3.64
CA CYS A 524 26.08 30.40 -2.75
C CYS A 524 25.24 30.06 -1.49
N ASP A 525 25.57 28.99 -0.77
CA ASP A 525 24.87 28.60 0.46
C ASP A 525 25.05 29.65 1.58
N SER A 526 23.96 30.10 2.20
CA SER A 526 23.94 30.98 3.38
C SER A 526 22.57 31.00 4.09
N MET A 527 22.07 29.83 4.52
CA MET A 527 20.78 29.72 5.24
C MET A 527 20.78 28.70 6.41
N SER A 528 21.95 28.24 6.85
CA SER A 528 22.10 27.23 7.92
C SER A 528 22.04 27.76 9.35
N ASN A 529 22.14 29.09 9.56
CA ASN A 529 22.34 29.67 10.90
C ASN A 529 21.10 30.35 11.54
N TYR A 530 19.97 30.46 10.84
CA TYR A 530 18.84 31.29 11.30
C TYR A 530 17.75 30.57 12.14
N ILE A 531 17.99 29.32 12.56
CA ILE A 531 17.05 28.55 13.41
C ILE A 531 17.75 28.00 14.66
N LYS A 532 18.53 28.86 15.35
CA LYS A 532 19.13 28.55 16.66
C LYS A 532 18.86 29.57 17.77
N GLU A 533 18.35 30.77 17.46
CA GLU A 533 18.17 31.86 18.45
C GLU A 533 16.70 32.26 18.66
N ALA A 534 15.76 31.34 18.42
CA ALA A 534 14.32 31.57 18.56
C ALA A 534 13.69 30.99 19.86
N MET A 535 14.50 30.61 20.86
CA MET A 535 14.02 30.19 22.19
C MET A 535 14.95 30.63 23.33
N ALA A 536 14.92 31.92 23.67
CA ALA A 536 15.32 32.43 24.98
C ALA A 536 14.08 33.03 25.67
N PRO A 537 13.84 32.76 26.97
CA PRO A 537 12.60 33.16 27.63
C PRO A 537 12.62 34.64 28.04
N GLY A 538 11.69 35.43 27.50
CA GLY A 538 11.34 36.74 28.06
C GLY A 538 10.52 36.60 29.36
N PRO A 539 10.63 37.54 30.31
CA PRO A 539 9.92 37.46 31.59
C PRO A 539 8.44 37.84 31.44
N GLY A 540 7.59 36.89 31.04
CA GLY A 540 6.14 37.10 30.94
C GLY A 540 5.36 35.80 30.83
N ALA A 541 4.54 35.50 31.85
CA ALA A 541 3.56 34.40 31.91
C ALA A 541 4.07 33.00 31.50
N VAL A 542 4.60 32.23 32.46
CA VAL A 542 4.77 30.78 32.31
C VAL A 542 3.39 30.15 32.14
N LYS A 543 3.08 29.64 30.94
CA LYS A 543 2.00 28.66 30.78
C LYS A 543 2.44 27.35 31.44
N GLU A 544 1.73 26.92 32.48
CA GLU A 544 1.97 25.61 33.08
C GLU A 544 1.76 24.49 32.05
N LYS A 545 2.64 23.49 32.05
CA LYS A 545 2.46 22.30 31.19
C LYS A 545 1.40 21.38 31.80
N ILE A 546 0.15 21.61 31.42
CA ILE A 546 -1.04 21.29 32.25
C ILE A 546 -1.14 19.82 32.70
N ILE A 547 -0.66 18.85 31.90
CA ILE A 547 -0.65 17.41 32.24
C ILE A 547 0.74 16.78 32.36
N ALA A 548 1.82 17.56 32.31
CA ALA A 548 3.18 17.02 32.43
C ALA A 548 3.42 16.44 33.84
N GLY A 549 4.00 15.24 33.90
CA GLY A 549 4.30 14.53 35.16
C GLY A 549 3.08 13.93 35.89
N LYS A 550 1.84 14.18 35.44
CA LYS A 550 0.62 13.73 36.13
C LYS A 550 0.22 12.31 35.73
N HIS A 551 -0.37 11.55 36.66
CA HIS A 551 -1.03 10.29 36.34
C HIS A 551 -2.34 10.54 35.57
N VAL A 552 -2.72 9.62 34.68
CA VAL A 552 -3.93 9.68 33.85
C VAL A 552 -4.85 8.53 34.24
N LEU A 553 -5.72 8.76 35.22
CA LEU A 553 -6.44 7.69 35.93
C LEU A 553 -7.95 7.59 35.61
N SER A 554 -8.62 8.73 35.44
CA SER A 554 -10.07 8.88 35.27
C SER A 554 -10.33 10.00 34.24
N VAL A 555 -11.51 10.03 33.61
CA VAL A 555 -11.89 11.16 32.73
C VAL A 555 -12.09 12.47 33.47
N ASP A 556 -12.38 12.46 34.78
CA ASP A 556 -12.72 13.67 35.56
C ASP A 556 -11.55 14.64 35.73
N MET A 557 -10.32 14.24 35.39
CA MET A 557 -9.14 15.12 35.34
C MET A 557 -9.09 16.02 34.09
N PHE A 558 -9.93 15.77 33.08
CA PHE A 558 -9.89 16.48 31.81
C PHE A 558 -10.88 17.64 31.78
N SER A 559 -10.38 18.85 31.64
CA SER A 559 -11.19 19.99 31.22
C SER A 559 -11.32 20.04 29.70
N LYS A 560 -12.18 20.92 29.19
CA LYS A 560 -12.36 21.14 27.74
C LYS A 560 -11.07 21.67 27.09
N GLU A 561 -10.27 22.41 27.84
CA GLU A 561 -8.96 22.93 27.46
C GLU A 561 -7.95 21.80 27.35
N HIS A 562 -7.90 20.88 28.33
CA HIS A 562 -7.04 19.68 28.26
C HIS A 562 -7.36 18.85 27.00
N LEU A 563 -8.65 18.66 26.69
CA LEU A 563 -9.07 17.96 25.46
C LEU A 563 -8.63 18.70 24.20
N ASN A 564 -8.84 20.02 24.14
CA ASN A 564 -8.43 20.82 22.99
C ASN A 564 -6.92 20.76 22.74
N GLU A 565 -6.09 20.82 23.79
CA GLU A 565 -4.63 20.67 23.67
C GLU A 565 -4.22 19.26 23.20
N ILE A 566 -4.71 18.21 23.86
CA ILE A 566 -4.41 16.81 23.48
C ILE A 566 -4.80 16.55 22.02
N PHE A 567 -5.98 17.02 21.60
CA PHE A 567 -6.47 16.83 20.23
C PHE A 567 -5.67 17.66 19.22
N ASN A 568 -5.30 18.90 19.52
CA ASN A 568 -4.48 19.70 18.61
C ASN A 568 -3.05 19.14 18.43
N VAL A 569 -2.47 18.58 19.49
CA VAL A 569 -1.20 17.82 19.41
C VAL A 569 -1.41 16.53 18.61
N ALA A 570 -2.51 15.79 18.82
CA ALA A 570 -2.82 14.57 18.07
C ALA A 570 -3.02 14.83 16.56
N THR A 571 -3.76 15.86 16.17
CA THR A 571 -3.91 16.29 14.76
C THR A 571 -2.57 16.74 14.17
N THR A 572 -1.71 17.40 14.96
CA THR A 572 -0.35 17.77 14.53
C THR A 572 0.55 16.54 14.29
N MET A 573 0.47 15.54 15.16
CA MET A 573 1.21 14.28 15.01
C MET A 573 0.68 13.44 13.85
N ARG A 574 -0.65 13.32 13.71
CA ARG A 574 -1.33 12.74 12.53
C ARG A 574 -0.81 13.39 11.25
N GLY A 575 -0.84 14.72 11.18
CA GLY A 575 -0.40 15.50 10.02
C GLY A 575 1.11 15.49 9.74
N ARG A 576 1.95 14.98 10.66
CA ARG A 576 3.37 14.68 10.42
C ARG A 576 3.58 13.23 9.97
N VAL A 577 2.92 12.27 10.63
CA VAL A 577 2.99 10.84 10.28
C VAL A 577 2.40 10.58 8.89
N GLN A 578 1.30 11.23 8.52
CA GLN A 578 0.71 11.17 7.17
C GLN A 578 1.50 11.93 6.08
N LYS A 579 2.68 12.45 6.41
CA LYS A 579 3.62 13.12 5.48
C LYS A 579 5.04 12.59 5.66
N ASP A 580 5.14 11.41 6.28
CA ASP A 580 6.34 10.65 6.63
C ASP A 580 7.49 11.50 7.20
N ARG A 581 7.10 12.51 8.00
CA ARG A 581 8.02 13.30 8.80
C ARG A 581 8.26 12.56 10.12
N PRO A 582 9.49 12.11 10.41
CA PRO A 582 9.77 11.40 11.64
C PRO A 582 9.50 12.29 12.87
N LEU A 583 9.21 11.60 13.98
CA LEU A 583 9.00 12.16 15.31
C LEU A 583 9.87 11.42 16.34
N ASP A 584 10.89 10.69 15.87
CA ASP A 584 11.75 9.80 16.65
C ASP A 584 12.77 10.55 17.53
N ASP A 585 12.69 11.87 17.58
CA ASP A 585 13.42 12.78 18.45
C ASP A 585 12.68 13.11 19.76
N LEU A 586 11.34 13.22 19.74
CA LEU A 586 10.53 13.70 20.87
C LEU A 586 10.76 12.89 22.18
N LEU A 587 10.63 11.57 22.09
CA LEU A 587 10.79 10.62 23.20
C LEU A 587 12.04 9.74 23.04
N ARG A 588 13.05 10.20 22.29
CA ARG A 588 14.31 9.46 22.11
C ARG A 588 14.94 9.12 23.45
N GLY A 589 15.17 7.83 23.67
CA GLY A 589 15.76 7.31 24.92
C GLY A 589 14.79 7.18 26.10
N LYS A 590 13.51 7.53 25.94
CA LYS A 590 12.47 7.28 26.97
C LYS A 590 11.94 5.85 26.90
N VAL A 591 11.53 5.31 28.05
CA VAL A 591 11.02 3.94 28.18
C VAL A 591 9.59 3.93 28.73
N MET A 592 8.70 3.16 28.09
CA MET A 592 7.35 2.87 28.57
C MET A 592 7.27 1.45 29.15
N ALA A 593 6.76 1.32 30.37
CA ALA A 593 6.30 0.04 30.89
C ALA A 593 4.86 -0.23 30.40
N SER A 594 4.65 -1.34 29.70
CA SER A 594 3.36 -1.78 29.20
C SER A 594 2.89 -2.99 30.01
N VAL A 595 2.12 -2.74 31.08
CA VAL A 595 1.71 -3.72 32.09
C VAL A 595 0.25 -4.12 31.89
N PHE A 596 0.00 -5.36 31.47
CA PHE A 596 -1.34 -5.83 31.07
C PHE A 596 -1.68 -7.17 31.74
N TYR A 597 -2.51 -7.12 32.79
CA TYR A 597 -3.09 -8.30 33.43
C TYR A 597 -4.32 -8.81 32.65
N GLU A 598 -5.07 -7.90 32.01
CA GLU A 598 -6.08 -8.29 31.02
C GLU A 598 -5.50 -8.31 29.59
N VAL A 599 -5.88 -9.33 28.81
CA VAL A 599 -5.58 -9.42 27.37
C VAL A 599 -6.12 -8.22 26.58
N SER A 600 -5.26 -7.53 25.83
CA SER A 600 -5.69 -6.43 24.95
C SER A 600 -4.79 -6.24 23.74
N THR A 601 -5.35 -6.41 22.54
CA THR A 601 -4.65 -6.08 21.27
C THR A 601 -4.61 -4.58 21.05
N ARG A 602 -5.78 -3.92 21.00
CA ARG A 602 -5.92 -2.52 20.58
C ARG A 602 -5.38 -1.52 21.60
N THR A 603 -5.40 -1.85 22.89
CA THR A 603 -4.85 -0.94 23.90
C THR A 603 -3.33 -1.06 23.98
N CYS A 604 -2.79 -2.28 24.12
CA CYS A 604 -1.34 -2.51 24.16
C CYS A 604 -0.64 -2.07 22.86
N CYS A 605 -1.07 -2.57 21.69
CA CYS A 605 -0.32 -2.38 20.45
C CYS A 605 -0.25 -0.91 19.98
N SER A 606 -1.31 -0.09 20.13
CA SER A 606 -1.22 1.32 19.71
C SER A 606 -0.63 2.25 20.78
N PHE A 607 -0.53 1.83 22.05
CA PHE A 607 0.41 2.48 22.99
C PHE A 607 1.86 2.18 22.61
N ALA A 608 2.17 0.92 22.28
CA ALA A 608 3.52 0.53 21.87
C ALA A 608 3.95 1.23 20.57
N ALA A 609 3.10 1.23 19.55
CA ALA A 609 3.35 1.93 18.30
C ALA A 609 3.47 3.45 18.49
N ALA A 610 2.69 4.05 19.41
CA ALA A 610 2.81 5.46 19.75
C ALA A 610 4.18 5.79 20.36
N MET A 611 4.64 5.02 21.36
CA MET A 611 5.96 5.24 21.97
C MET A 611 7.10 5.03 20.95
N GLN A 612 7.02 4.00 20.11
CA GLN A 612 8.02 3.71 19.08
C GLN A 612 8.07 4.79 17.98
N ARG A 613 6.92 5.29 17.50
CA ARG A 613 6.88 6.41 16.52
C ARG A 613 7.42 7.73 17.07
N LEU A 614 7.49 7.86 18.40
CA LEU A 614 8.11 9.00 19.08
C LEU A 614 9.59 8.76 19.45
N GLY A 615 10.18 7.63 19.03
CA GLY A 615 11.59 7.29 19.26
C GLY A 615 11.90 6.67 20.63
N GLY A 616 10.86 6.43 21.44
CA GLY A 616 10.98 5.74 22.72
C GLY A 616 10.97 4.21 22.58
N ARG A 617 11.26 3.54 23.70
CA ARG A 617 11.29 2.07 23.81
C ARG A 617 10.16 1.57 24.70
N VAL A 618 9.83 0.29 24.59
CA VAL A 618 8.75 -0.36 25.34
C VAL A 618 9.29 -1.60 26.01
N ILE A 619 9.00 -1.75 27.30
CA ILE A 619 9.16 -3.01 28.05
C ILE A 619 7.77 -3.56 28.35
N TYR A 620 7.56 -4.85 28.15
CA TYR A 620 6.26 -5.51 28.32
C TYR A 620 6.25 -6.36 29.59
N MET A 621 5.11 -6.39 30.26
CA MET A 621 4.83 -7.27 31.39
C MET A 621 3.38 -7.76 31.30
N ASP A 622 3.19 -9.05 31.47
CA ASP A 622 1.89 -9.70 31.60
C ASP A 622 1.87 -10.65 32.81
N GLU A 623 0.68 -10.99 33.29
CA GLU A 623 0.47 -11.87 34.44
C GLU A 623 1.04 -13.29 34.24
N THR A 624 1.08 -13.77 32.99
CA THR A 624 1.47 -15.15 32.69
C THR A 624 2.97 -15.37 32.58
N SER A 625 3.76 -14.31 32.32
CA SER A 625 5.22 -14.36 32.14
C SER A 625 6.04 -13.77 33.29
N SER A 626 5.41 -13.06 34.22
CA SER A 626 6.09 -12.25 35.26
C SER A 626 6.17 -12.90 36.64
N SER A 627 6.87 -12.24 37.58
CA SER A 627 7.02 -12.65 38.98
C SER A 627 5.72 -12.58 39.80
N VAL A 628 4.62 -12.05 39.26
CA VAL A 628 3.26 -12.16 39.83
C VAL A 628 2.90 -13.61 40.16
N LYS A 629 3.32 -14.57 39.31
CA LYS A 629 3.18 -16.03 39.56
C LYS A 629 3.85 -16.55 40.84
N LYS A 630 4.72 -15.75 41.48
CA LYS A 630 5.40 -16.06 42.74
C LYS A 630 4.75 -15.35 43.95
N GLY A 631 3.64 -14.64 43.75
CA GLY A 631 2.96 -13.87 44.78
C GLY A 631 3.41 -12.41 44.91
N GLU A 632 4.07 -11.85 43.88
CA GLU A 632 4.42 -10.43 43.83
C GLU A 632 3.16 -9.55 43.73
N THR A 633 3.04 -8.50 44.54
CA THR A 633 1.85 -7.64 44.56
C THR A 633 1.79 -6.72 43.33
N LEU A 634 0.61 -6.18 43.03
CA LEU A 634 0.44 -5.18 41.96
C LEU A 634 1.26 -3.92 42.28
N GLU A 635 1.20 -3.47 43.53
CA GLU A 635 1.88 -2.29 44.03
C GLU A 635 3.41 -2.45 43.96
N ASP A 636 3.97 -3.61 44.32
CA ASP A 636 5.39 -3.93 44.17
C ASP A 636 5.80 -4.02 42.69
N SER A 637 5.03 -4.74 41.88
CA SER A 637 5.27 -4.87 40.43
C SER A 637 5.35 -3.50 39.74
N ILE A 638 4.43 -2.60 40.08
CA ILE A 638 4.36 -1.25 39.52
C ILE A 638 5.47 -0.35 40.06
N GLN A 639 5.83 -0.45 41.35
CA GLN A 639 7.00 0.23 41.90
C GLN A 639 8.28 -0.18 41.15
N VAL A 640 8.52 -1.48 40.96
CA VAL A 640 9.66 -2.03 40.23
C VAL A 640 9.69 -1.55 38.78
N MET A 641 8.57 -1.68 38.05
CA MET A 641 8.48 -1.23 36.65
C MET A 641 8.63 0.29 36.51
N SER A 642 8.21 1.08 37.50
CA SER A 642 8.45 2.53 37.56
C SER A 642 9.92 2.90 37.81
N GLY A 643 10.73 1.95 38.29
CA GLY A 643 12.20 2.09 38.36
C GLY A 643 12.89 1.94 37.00
N TYR A 644 12.34 1.12 36.10
CA TYR A 644 12.90 0.87 34.77
C TYR A 644 12.37 1.80 33.66
N ALA A 645 11.20 2.42 33.88
CA ALA A 645 10.50 3.22 32.87
C ALA A 645 10.39 4.72 33.24
N ASP A 646 10.09 5.55 32.24
CA ASP A 646 9.71 6.95 32.43
C ASP A 646 8.19 7.13 32.61
N VAL A 647 7.40 6.19 32.10
CA VAL A 647 5.94 6.19 32.15
C VAL A 647 5.42 4.75 32.20
N VAL A 648 4.37 4.51 32.97
CA VAL A 648 3.71 3.20 33.12
C VAL A 648 2.32 3.26 32.49
N VAL A 649 1.98 2.28 31.65
CA VAL A 649 0.63 2.05 31.13
C VAL A 649 0.12 0.76 31.77
N LEU A 650 -0.96 0.83 32.54
CA LEU A 650 -1.50 -0.30 33.31
C LEU A 650 -2.93 -0.62 32.92
N ARG A 651 -3.21 -1.92 32.69
CA ARG A 651 -4.57 -2.49 32.60
C ARG A 651 -4.73 -3.64 33.57
N HIS A 652 -5.81 -3.63 34.36
CA HIS A 652 -6.06 -4.59 35.45
C HIS A 652 -7.53 -5.07 35.47
N PRO A 653 -7.84 -6.34 35.82
CA PRO A 653 -9.21 -6.86 35.82
C PRO A 653 -10.09 -6.38 36.98
N GLU A 654 -9.47 -5.91 38.07
CA GLU A 654 -10.15 -5.37 39.26
C GLU A 654 -10.34 -3.83 39.13
N PRO A 655 -11.56 -3.29 39.33
CA PRO A 655 -11.80 -1.84 39.37
C PRO A 655 -11.01 -1.13 40.47
N GLY A 656 -10.58 0.11 40.24
CA GLY A 656 -9.87 0.94 41.23
C GLY A 656 -8.42 0.51 41.52
N ALA A 657 -8.00 -0.69 41.16
CA ALA A 657 -6.63 -1.19 41.36
C ALA A 657 -5.57 -0.29 40.67
N VAL A 658 -5.92 0.30 39.53
CA VAL A 658 -5.06 1.26 38.81
C VAL A 658 -4.85 2.55 39.62
N ALA A 659 -5.86 2.98 40.38
CA ALA A 659 -5.74 4.11 41.30
C ALA A 659 -4.92 3.75 42.55
N ARG A 660 -5.06 2.53 43.10
CA ARG A 660 -4.18 2.06 44.19
C ARG A 660 -2.72 2.03 43.76
N ALA A 661 -2.41 1.37 42.66
CA ALA A 661 -1.06 1.28 42.10
C ALA A 661 -0.43 2.66 41.82
N ALA A 662 -1.23 3.66 41.44
CA ALA A 662 -0.75 5.03 41.23
C ALA A 662 -0.18 5.68 42.50
N HIS A 663 -0.67 5.35 43.71
CA HIS A 663 -0.12 5.88 44.97
C HIS A 663 1.32 5.41 45.24
N HIS A 664 1.72 4.27 44.67
CA HIS A 664 3.07 3.69 44.81
C HIS A 664 3.97 3.96 43.60
N CYS A 665 3.43 4.42 42.48
CA CYS A 665 4.15 4.63 41.24
C CYS A 665 4.88 5.98 41.21
N ARG A 666 6.22 5.98 41.21
CA ARG A 666 7.04 7.21 41.18
C ARG A 666 7.14 7.88 39.80
N LYS A 667 6.34 7.43 38.84
CA LYS A 667 6.30 7.87 37.44
C LYS A 667 4.85 8.13 37.04
N PRO A 668 4.59 8.93 35.99
CA PRO A 668 3.26 9.02 35.41
C PRO A 668 2.70 7.63 35.08
N LEU A 669 1.49 7.36 35.54
CA LEU A 669 0.78 6.10 35.33
C LEU A 669 -0.50 6.37 34.54
N ILE A 670 -0.74 5.61 33.47
CA ILE A 670 -1.85 5.80 32.53
C ILE A 670 -2.79 4.59 32.60
N ASN A 671 -4.07 4.83 32.86
CA ASN A 671 -5.13 3.82 32.89
C ASN A 671 -5.50 3.36 31.47
N ALA A 672 -5.25 2.07 31.20
CA ALA A 672 -5.59 1.36 29.97
C ALA A 672 -6.78 0.38 30.14
N GLY A 673 -7.50 0.50 31.27
CA GLY A 673 -8.72 -0.21 31.63
C GLY A 673 -8.64 -0.84 33.02
N ASP A 674 -9.57 -0.51 33.92
CA ASP A 674 -9.68 -1.12 35.26
C ASP A 674 -11.03 -1.84 35.44
N GLY A 675 -11.06 -3.15 35.19
CA GLY A 675 -12.24 -4.01 35.36
C GLY A 675 -13.50 -3.55 34.61
N VAL A 676 -14.49 -3.05 35.36
CA VAL A 676 -15.74 -2.41 34.84
C VAL A 676 -15.83 -0.93 35.19
N GLY A 677 -14.75 -0.34 35.72
CA GLY A 677 -14.60 1.08 36.05
C GLY A 677 -14.45 1.93 34.79
N GLU A 678 -13.23 2.39 34.51
CA GLU A 678 -12.96 3.36 33.45
C GLU A 678 -12.03 2.84 32.35
N HIS A 679 -12.01 3.59 31.25
CA HIS A 679 -10.96 3.54 30.22
C HIS A 679 -10.78 4.96 29.63
N PRO A 680 -10.11 5.88 30.35
CA PRO A 680 -10.13 7.30 29.99
C PRO A 680 -9.44 7.55 28.65
N THR A 681 -8.41 6.77 28.32
CA THR A 681 -7.68 6.93 27.05
C THR A 681 -8.44 6.39 25.84
N GLN A 682 -9.48 5.57 26.05
CA GLN A 682 -10.46 5.24 25.02
C GLN A 682 -11.48 6.39 24.85
N ALA A 683 -12.02 6.94 25.94
CA ALA A 683 -12.93 8.09 25.84
C ALA A 683 -12.29 9.31 25.12
N LEU A 684 -11.00 9.58 25.37
CA LEU A 684 -10.23 10.60 24.62
C LEU A 684 -10.25 10.35 23.10
N LEU A 685 -9.91 9.13 22.66
CA LEU A 685 -9.79 8.83 21.23
C LEU A 685 -11.16 8.71 20.55
N ASP A 686 -12.19 8.35 21.30
CA ASP A 686 -13.56 8.30 20.82
C ASP A 686 -14.09 9.72 20.54
N ILE A 687 -13.92 10.68 21.46
CA ILE A 687 -14.29 12.09 21.22
C ILE A 687 -13.43 12.71 20.09
N PHE A 688 -12.14 12.38 20.01
CA PHE A 688 -11.30 12.80 18.88
C PHE A 688 -11.83 12.26 17.54
N THR A 689 -12.29 11.00 17.50
CA THR A 689 -12.92 10.41 16.30
C THR A 689 -14.17 11.18 15.89
N ILE A 690 -15.07 11.49 16.85
CA ILE A 690 -16.27 12.30 16.57
C ILE A 690 -15.88 13.68 15.99
N ARG A 691 -14.88 14.34 16.59
CA ARG A 691 -14.35 15.64 16.13
C ARG A 691 -13.80 15.58 14.71
N GLU A 692 -12.95 14.61 14.37
CA GLU A 692 -12.28 14.54 13.07
C GLU A 692 -13.22 14.05 11.94
N GLU A 693 -14.21 13.22 12.25
CA GLU A 693 -15.15 12.66 11.25
C GLU A 693 -16.35 13.57 10.98
N ILE A 694 -16.90 14.25 12.01
CA ILE A 694 -18.08 15.12 11.86
C ILE A 694 -17.69 16.60 11.80
N GLY A 695 -16.51 16.99 12.31
CA GLY A 695 -16.01 18.37 12.38
C GLY A 695 -16.36 19.12 13.67
N THR A 696 -17.26 18.57 14.49
CA THR A 696 -17.67 19.10 15.80
C THR A 696 -18.12 17.95 16.70
N VAL A 697 -18.15 18.19 18.01
CA VAL A 697 -18.80 17.32 19.01
C VAL A 697 -20.08 17.98 19.56
N ASN A 698 -20.21 19.32 19.48
CA ASN A 698 -21.38 20.04 19.97
C ASN A 698 -22.54 19.97 18.97
N GLY A 699 -23.77 19.90 19.49
CA GLY A 699 -25.03 19.81 18.72
C GLY A 699 -25.40 18.38 18.30
N LEU A 700 -24.63 17.37 18.71
CA LEU A 700 -24.79 16.00 18.24
C LEU A 700 -25.68 15.14 19.13
N THR A 701 -26.42 14.23 18.49
CA THR A 701 -27.19 13.18 19.13
C THR A 701 -26.41 11.87 19.03
N ILE A 702 -25.98 11.34 20.18
CA ILE A 702 -25.06 10.20 20.30
C ILE A 702 -25.81 9.02 20.93
N ALA A 703 -25.86 7.88 20.24
CA ALA A 703 -26.44 6.65 20.79
C ALA A 703 -25.35 5.68 21.23
N MET A 704 -25.45 5.17 22.45
CA MET A 704 -24.60 4.10 22.98
C MET A 704 -25.43 2.82 23.03
N VAL A 705 -24.94 1.74 22.41
CA VAL A 705 -25.75 0.55 22.10
C VAL A 705 -25.06 -0.74 22.53
N GLY A 706 -25.77 -1.64 23.21
CA GLY A 706 -25.29 -2.97 23.61
C GLY A 706 -25.21 -3.16 25.13
N ASP A 707 -24.03 -3.52 25.64
CA ASP A 707 -23.77 -3.74 27.07
C ASP A 707 -23.26 -2.45 27.72
N LEU A 708 -24.21 -1.65 28.20
CA LEU A 708 -23.94 -0.36 28.83
C LEU A 708 -23.63 -0.50 30.33
N LYS A 709 -23.90 -1.65 30.94
CA LYS A 709 -23.71 -1.94 32.36
C LYS A 709 -22.27 -2.32 32.70
N HIS A 710 -21.60 -3.08 31.84
CA HIS A 710 -20.21 -3.49 32.03
C HIS A 710 -19.23 -2.71 31.14
N GLY A 711 -19.75 -1.81 30.29
CA GLY A 711 -19.01 -1.06 29.29
C GLY A 711 -18.19 0.10 29.85
N ARG A 712 -17.07 -0.17 30.54
CA ARG A 712 -16.11 0.86 31.03
C ARG A 712 -15.74 1.95 30.02
N THR A 713 -15.76 1.66 28.72
CA THR A 713 -15.52 2.65 27.66
C THR A 713 -16.70 3.62 27.48
N VAL A 714 -17.95 3.14 27.55
CA VAL A 714 -19.14 4.02 27.53
C VAL A 714 -19.35 4.76 28.84
N HIS A 715 -18.91 4.20 29.98
CA HIS A 715 -18.91 4.92 31.27
C HIS A 715 -18.02 6.17 31.20
N SER A 716 -16.74 6.01 30.82
CA SER A 716 -15.80 7.12 30.62
C SER A 716 -16.26 8.06 29.49
N LEU A 717 -16.80 7.55 28.37
CA LEU A 717 -17.26 8.38 27.26
C LEU A 717 -18.48 9.23 27.61
N ALA A 718 -19.50 8.66 28.28
CA ALA A 718 -20.70 9.41 28.69
C ALA A 718 -20.35 10.53 29.68
N ARG A 719 -19.45 10.26 30.64
CA ARG A 719 -18.92 11.26 31.56
C ARG A 719 -18.15 12.37 30.83
N LEU A 720 -17.19 12.02 29.96
CA LEU A 720 -16.34 12.99 29.26
C LEU A 720 -17.11 13.84 28.22
N LEU A 721 -18.16 13.28 27.61
CA LEU A 721 -19.03 14.00 26.68
C LEU A 721 -19.80 15.16 27.35
N THR A 722 -19.94 15.18 28.67
CA THR A 722 -20.57 16.31 29.41
C THR A 722 -19.82 17.64 29.29
N LEU A 723 -18.59 17.62 28.76
CA LEU A 723 -17.82 18.83 28.40
C LEU A 723 -18.30 19.49 27.10
N TYR A 724 -19.22 18.85 26.37
CA TYR A 724 -19.79 19.30 25.10
C TYR A 724 -21.32 19.36 25.18
N ASN A 725 -21.93 20.23 24.36
CA ASN A 725 -23.39 20.25 24.26
C ASN A 725 -23.86 19.09 23.37
N VAL A 726 -24.34 18.00 23.97
CA VAL A 726 -24.81 16.79 23.27
C VAL A 726 -26.12 16.28 23.87
N HIS A 727 -26.78 15.36 23.17
CA HIS A 727 -27.87 14.56 23.73
C HIS A 727 -27.52 13.07 23.61
N LEU A 728 -27.83 12.27 24.65
CA LEU A 728 -27.49 10.85 24.70
C LEU A 728 -28.72 9.94 24.59
N TYR A 729 -28.60 8.90 23.77
CA TYR A 729 -29.52 7.76 23.72
C TYR A 729 -28.81 6.51 24.25
N TYR A 730 -29.50 5.74 25.08
CA TYR A 730 -29.04 4.45 25.59
C TYR A 730 -29.92 3.34 25.02
N VAL A 731 -29.34 2.39 24.27
CA VAL A 731 -30.08 1.25 23.72
C VAL A 731 -29.47 -0.06 24.18
N CYS A 732 -30.21 -0.79 25.02
CA CYS A 732 -29.71 -1.94 25.74
C CYS A 732 -30.86 -2.90 26.08
N PRO A 733 -30.59 -4.22 26.21
CA PRO A 733 -31.48 -5.14 26.90
C PRO A 733 -31.73 -4.70 28.35
N ASP A 734 -32.87 -5.08 28.93
CA ASP A 734 -33.38 -4.61 30.23
C ASP A 734 -32.41 -4.84 31.41
N ASN A 735 -31.55 -5.86 31.31
CA ASN A 735 -30.55 -6.23 32.31
C ASN A 735 -29.17 -5.55 32.13
N LEU A 736 -28.95 -4.79 31.05
CA LEU A 736 -27.66 -4.20 30.65
C LEU A 736 -27.66 -2.66 30.55
N GLY A 737 -28.60 -2.00 31.23
CA GLY A 737 -28.70 -0.54 31.28
C GLY A 737 -27.48 0.18 31.88
N MET A 738 -27.26 1.42 31.44
CA MET A 738 -26.20 2.31 31.94
C MET A 738 -26.29 2.47 33.48
N PRO A 739 -25.17 2.40 34.23
CA PRO A 739 -25.19 2.53 35.69
C PRO A 739 -25.83 3.83 36.19
N LYS A 740 -26.55 3.73 37.31
CA LYS A 740 -27.37 4.83 37.86
C LYS A 740 -26.53 6.06 38.25
N ASP A 741 -25.31 5.85 38.72
CA ASP A 741 -24.33 6.87 39.03
C ASP A 741 -23.86 7.63 37.77
N VAL A 742 -23.63 6.92 36.65
CA VAL A 742 -23.29 7.56 35.36
C VAL A 742 -24.47 8.37 34.84
N ILE A 743 -25.69 7.82 34.84
CA ILE A 743 -26.91 8.54 34.44
C ILE A 743 -27.09 9.81 35.29
N GLN A 744 -26.92 9.70 36.62
CA GLN A 744 -27.09 10.82 37.55
C GLN A 744 -25.96 11.85 37.42
N PHE A 745 -24.72 11.43 37.14
CA PHE A 745 -23.61 12.34 36.83
C PHE A 745 -23.91 13.14 35.56
N VAL A 746 -24.27 12.48 34.47
CA VAL A 746 -24.62 13.13 33.19
C VAL A 746 -25.82 14.07 33.36
N LYS A 747 -26.82 13.66 34.15
CA LYS A 747 -27.97 14.51 34.52
C LYS A 747 -27.56 15.74 35.34
N SER A 748 -26.59 15.62 36.25
CA SER A 748 -26.07 16.75 37.04
C SER A 748 -25.36 17.82 36.18
N LYS A 749 -24.96 17.46 34.96
CA LYS A 749 -24.36 18.35 33.96
C LYS A 749 -25.39 18.94 32.96
N GLY A 750 -26.68 18.66 33.15
CA GLY A 750 -27.77 19.20 32.31
C GLY A 750 -27.94 18.54 30.94
N ILE A 751 -27.20 17.47 30.65
CA ILE A 751 -27.28 16.74 29.38
C ILE A 751 -28.59 15.93 29.30
N GLN A 752 -29.29 16.05 28.17
CA GLN A 752 -30.52 15.29 27.91
C GLN A 752 -30.19 13.83 27.60
N GLN A 753 -30.99 12.92 28.17
CA GLN A 753 -30.78 11.47 28.14
C GLN A 753 -32.11 10.76 27.91
N TRP A 754 -32.14 9.77 27.01
CA TRP A 754 -33.27 8.86 26.81
C TRP A 754 -32.80 7.40 26.72
N SER A 755 -33.71 6.47 26.99
CA SER A 755 -33.48 5.04 26.84
C SER A 755 -34.49 4.43 25.86
N CYS A 756 -34.03 3.51 25.01
CA CYS A 756 -34.86 2.78 24.04
C CYS A 756 -34.47 1.29 24.05
N THR A 757 -35.34 0.41 23.57
CA THR A 757 -35.07 -1.03 23.48
C THR A 757 -34.72 -1.49 22.06
N ALA A 758 -35.08 -0.72 21.03
CA ALA A 758 -34.80 -1.01 19.62
C ALA A 758 -33.90 0.07 18.98
N LEU A 759 -33.14 -0.34 17.96
CA LEU A 759 -32.22 0.54 17.21
C LEU A 759 -32.96 1.32 16.12
N GLU A 760 -34.01 0.71 15.58
CA GLU A 760 -34.91 1.17 14.54
C GLU A 760 -35.72 2.41 14.93
N GLU A 761 -35.80 2.72 16.22
CA GLU A 761 -36.50 3.89 16.79
C GLU A 761 -35.65 5.17 16.78
N ILE A 762 -34.32 5.04 16.69
CA ILE A 762 -33.37 6.15 16.86
C ILE A 762 -32.44 6.37 15.66
N ILE A 763 -32.33 5.41 14.75
CA ILE A 763 -31.33 5.42 13.67
C ILE A 763 -31.44 6.64 12.73
N ASP A 764 -32.65 7.20 12.59
CA ASP A 764 -32.98 8.40 11.83
C ASP A 764 -32.60 9.72 12.55
N LYS A 765 -32.44 9.68 13.87
CA LYS A 765 -32.17 10.84 14.75
C LYS A 765 -30.71 10.96 15.18
N VAL A 766 -29.94 9.89 15.09
CA VAL A 766 -28.58 9.80 15.64
C VAL A 766 -27.50 10.25 14.65
N ASP A 767 -26.52 11.01 15.14
CA ASP A 767 -25.34 11.47 14.39
C ASP A 767 -24.10 10.60 14.67
N VAL A 768 -24.02 9.98 15.85
CA VAL A 768 -22.96 9.04 16.23
C VAL A 768 -23.58 7.79 16.86
N LEU A 769 -23.44 6.64 16.20
CA LEU A 769 -23.83 5.34 16.74
C LEU A 769 -22.60 4.62 17.31
N TYR A 770 -22.51 4.55 18.62
CA TYR A 770 -21.43 3.87 19.35
C TYR A 770 -21.89 2.48 19.79
N MET A 771 -21.52 1.47 19.01
CA MET A 771 -21.84 0.06 19.28
C MET A 771 -20.86 -0.54 20.29
N THR A 772 -21.35 -1.46 21.12
CA THR A 772 -20.57 -2.19 22.12
C THR A 772 -20.84 -3.69 22.06
N ARG A 773 -19.81 -4.46 22.45
CA ARG A 773 -19.89 -5.92 22.55
C ARG A 773 -20.59 -6.35 23.83
N ILE A 774 -21.51 -7.31 23.73
CA ILE A 774 -22.06 -8.03 24.89
C ILE A 774 -20.93 -8.82 25.60
N GLN A 775 -20.64 -8.50 26.86
CA GLN A 775 -19.49 -9.07 27.56
C GLN A 775 -19.82 -10.44 28.18
N ARG A 776 -19.78 -11.51 27.38
CA ARG A 776 -19.95 -12.92 27.83
C ARG A 776 -19.24 -13.23 29.15
N GLU A 777 -18.04 -12.70 29.33
CA GLU A 777 -17.18 -12.84 30.51
C GLU A 777 -17.69 -12.13 31.79
N ARG A 778 -18.86 -11.46 31.74
CA ARG A 778 -19.50 -10.78 32.88
C ARG A 778 -20.90 -11.32 33.23
N PHE A 779 -21.42 -12.31 32.49
CA PHE A 779 -22.72 -12.94 32.80
C PHE A 779 -22.59 -14.05 33.85
N ALA A 780 -23.62 -14.22 34.68
CA ALA A 780 -23.68 -15.30 35.66
C ALA A 780 -24.06 -16.65 35.03
N SER A 781 -24.80 -16.64 33.91
CA SER A 781 -25.11 -17.84 33.13
C SER A 781 -24.94 -17.62 31.62
N GLU A 782 -24.62 -18.70 30.92
CA GLU A 782 -24.54 -18.75 29.46
C GLU A 782 -25.92 -18.51 28.80
N GLU A 783 -27.00 -18.73 29.53
CA GLU A 783 -28.39 -18.55 29.08
C GLU A 783 -28.79 -17.07 29.06
N GLU A 784 -28.46 -16.32 30.12
CA GLU A 784 -28.69 -14.86 30.17
C GLU A 784 -27.85 -14.15 29.08
N TYR A 785 -26.61 -14.60 28.86
CA TYR A 785 -25.77 -14.14 27.75
C TYR A 785 -26.46 -14.39 26.39
N LYS A 786 -26.91 -15.62 26.12
CA LYS A 786 -27.59 -15.97 24.87
C LYS A 786 -28.88 -15.20 24.64
N ALA A 787 -29.69 -14.97 25.68
CA ALA A 787 -30.90 -14.16 25.61
C ALA A 787 -30.62 -12.67 25.29
N SER A 788 -29.42 -12.18 25.63
CA SER A 788 -28.95 -10.83 25.34
C SER A 788 -28.29 -10.70 23.95
N CYS A 789 -27.85 -11.82 23.35
CA CYS A 789 -27.22 -11.86 22.03
C CYS A 789 -28.23 -11.64 20.88
N GLY A 790 -27.74 -11.20 19.72
CA GLY A 790 -28.54 -11.10 18.48
C GLY A 790 -29.63 -10.01 18.44
N ARG A 791 -30.09 -9.50 19.59
CA ARG A 791 -31.16 -8.48 19.67
C ARG A 791 -30.78 -7.10 19.11
N LEU A 792 -29.52 -6.70 19.24
CA LEU A 792 -29.02 -5.39 18.79
C LEU A 792 -27.87 -5.60 17.78
N VAL A 793 -28.23 -6.02 16.57
CA VAL A 793 -27.30 -6.23 15.45
C VAL A 793 -27.50 -5.14 14.41
N LEU A 794 -26.47 -4.35 14.14
CA LEU A 794 -26.49 -3.36 13.06
C LEU A 794 -26.29 -4.06 11.71
N THR A 795 -27.23 -3.86 10.79
CA THR A 795 -27.25 -4.43 9.44
C THR A 795 -27.28 -3.33 8.36
N PRO A 796 -26.88 -3.60 7.11
CA PRO A 796 -27.00 -2.65 6.01
C PRO A 796 -28.44 -2.14 5.82
N GLN A 797 -29.43 -3.00 6.05
CA GLN A 797 -30.86 -2.67 5.96
C GLN A 797 -31.24 -1.56 6.97
N ILE A 798 -30.79 -1.67 8.23
CA ILE A 798 -30.97 -0.62 9.25
C ILE A 798 -30.23 0.67 8.82
N MET A 799 -29.01 0.53 8.28
CA MET A 799 -28.21 1.63 7.77
C MET A 799 -28.79 2.35 6.52
N THR A 800 -29.84 1.82 5.88
CA THR A 800 -30.59 2.57 4.85
C THR A 800 -31.45 3.70 5.44
N ARG A 801 -31.94 3.53 6.67
CA ARG A 801 -32.73 4.53 7.41
C ARG A 801 -31.87 5.52 8.19
N ALA A 802 -30.58 5.23 8.34
CA ALA A 802 -29.61 6.07 9.02
C ALA A 802 -29.38 7.42 8.33
N LYS A 803 -29.09 8.47 9.11
CA LYS A 803 -28.68 9.79 8.58
C LYS A 803 -27.51 9.65 7.59
N ARG A 804 -27.49 10.51 6.57
CA ARG A 804 -26.38 10.57 5.58
C ARG A 804 -25.07 11.08 6.20
N ARG A 805 -25.14 12.11 7.03
CA ARG A 805 -24.00 12.63 7.81
C ARG A 805 -24.08 12.04 9.22
N MET A 806 -23.47 10.87 9.38
CA MET A 806 -23.48 10.07 10.61
C MET A 806 -22.23 9.18 10.62
N ILE A 807 -21.77 8.76 11.78
CA ILE A 807 -20.74 7.70 11.91
C ILE A 807 -21.18 6.53 12.78
N VAL A 808 -20.61 5.36 12.49
CA VAL A 808 -20.71 4.14 13.27
C VAL A 808 -19.34 3.85 13.89
N MET A 809 -19.30 3.81 15.23
CA MET A 809 -18.11 3.63 16.06
C MET A 809 -18.25 2.35 16.91
N HIS A 810 -17.11 1.76 17.27
CA HIS A 810 -17.03 0.58 18.13
C HIS A 810 -15.60 0.43 18.68
N PRO A 811 -15.39 0.26 20.00
CA PRO A 811 -14.03 0.18 20.58
C PRO A 811 -13.24 -1.10 20.22
N LEU A 812 -13.90 -2.08 19.58
CA LEU A 812 -13.41 -3.40 19.14
C LEU A 812 -12.82 -4.32 20.26
N PRO A 813 -12.95 -5.65 20.15
CA PRO A 813 -13.48 -6.41 19.01
C PRO A 813 -15.01 -6.43 18.98
N ARG A 814 -15.57 -6.54 17.77
CA ARG A 814 -16.95 -6.97 17.54
C ARG A 814 -17.02 -8.49 17.34
N VAL A 815 -18.19 -9.09 17.56
CA VAL A 815 -18.44 -10.53 17.33
C VAL A 815 -19.54 -10.74 16.28
N PHE A 816 -20.73 -10.19 16.51
CA PHE A 816 -21.93 -10.30 15.66
C PHE A 816 -22.76 -9.01 15.60
N GLU A 817 -22.53 -8.06 16.51
CA GLU A 817 -23.28 -6.82 16.73
C GLU A 817 -23.17 -5.79 15.59
N ILE A 818 -22.22 -5.95 14.67
CA ILE A 818 -22.15 -5.20 13.40
C ILE A 818 -21.88 -6.21 12.27
N SER A 819 -22.76 -6.26 11.26
CA SER A 819 -22.53 -7.06 10.04
C SER A 819 -21.24 -6.63 9.33
N LYS A 820 -20.49 -7.60 8.81
CA LYS A 820 -19.27 -7.37 8.01
C LYS A 820 -19.54 -6.63 6.69
N GLU A 821 -20.79 -6.62 6.23
CA GLU A 821 -21.22 -5.88 5.04
C GLU A 821 -21.20 -4.36 5.26
N ILE A 822 -21.12 -3.90 6.51
CA ILE A 822 -21.02 -2.48 6.87
C ILE A 822 -19.57 -1.98 6.74
N ASP A 823 -18.58 -2.86 6.60
CA ASP A 823 -17.15 -2.47 6.46
C ASP A 823 -16.87 -1.60 5.23
N ILE A 824 -17.75 -1.65 4.22
CA ILE A 824 -17.69 -0.83 3.00
C ILE A 824 -18.57 0.43 3.04
N ASP A 825 -19.39 0.64 4.08
CA ASP A 825 -20.14 1.88 4.27
C ASP A 825 -19.15 2.98 4.71
N PRO A 826 -19.05 4.14 4.03
CA PRO A 826 -18.10 5.18 4.41
C PRO A 826 -18.32 5.71 5.84
N ARG A 827 -19.54 5.56 6.39
CA ARG A 827 -19.90 5.92 7.77
C ARG A 827 -19.30 4.96 8.81
N ALA A 828 -18.76 3.80 8.42
CA ALA A 828 -18.07 2.87 9.29
C ALA A 828 -16.71 3.42 9.75
N ALA A 829 -16.69 4.09 10.90
CA ALA A 829 -15.51 4.76 11.44
C ALA A 829 -14.67 3.87 12.38
N TYR A 830 -15.15 2.70 12.84
CA TYR A 830 -14.51 1.89 13.88
C TYR A 830 -13.07 1.42 13.57
N PHE A 831 -12.67 1.30 12.30
CA PHE A 831 -11.26 1.08 11.95
C PHE A 831 -10.43 2.37 11.97
N ARG A 832 -10.99 3.51 11.54
CA ARG A 832 -10.34 4.83 11.62
C ARG A 832 -10.17 5.28 13.07
N GLN A 833 -11.18 5.05 13.91
CA GLN A 833 -11.16 5.15 15.37
C GLN A 833 -9.96 4.42 15.98
N ALA A 834 -9.69 3.18 15.56
CA ALA A 834 -8.56 2.40 16.07
C ALA A 834 -7.19 2.99 15.67
N GLU A 835 -7.06 3.55 14.45
CA GLU A 835 -5.87 4.30 14.02
C GLU A 835 -5.71 5.62 14.79
N TYR A 836 -6.79 6.39 14.94
CA TYR A 836 -6.81 7.64 15.69
C TYR A 836 -6.40 7.45 17.16
N GLY A 837 -6.70 6.28 17.72
CA GLY A 837 -6.19 5.83 19.01
C GLY A 837 -4.66 5.83 19.14
N MET A 838 -3.92 5.65 18.05
CA MET A 838 -2.46 5.80 18.05
C MET A 838 -2.06 7.27 18.21
N TYR A 839 -2.62 8.18 17.40
CA TYR A 839 -2.24 9.61 17.42
C TYR A 839 -2.59 10.30 18.74
N VAL A 840 -3.76 10.00 19.31
CA VAL A 840 -4.18 10.52 20.62
C VAL A 840 -3.26 10.02 21.75
N ARG A 841 -2.76 8.78 21.65
CA ARG A 841 -1.80 8.23 22.63
C ARG A 841 -0.37 8.73 22.40
N MET A 842 0.03 9.05 21.17
CA MET A 842 1.27 9.77 20.90
C MET A 842 1.25 11.15 21.58
N ALA A 843 0.16 11.90 21.41
CA ALA A 843 -0.03 13.19 22.07
C ALA A 843 0.02 13.05 23.60
N LEU A 844 -0.73 12.11 24.17
CA LEU A 844 -0.77 11.86 25.60
C LEU A 844 0.62 11.50 26.17
N LEU A 845 1.36 10.58 25.54
CA LEU A 845 2.71 10.21 25.98
C LEU A 845 3.69 11.39 25.92
N ALA A 846 3.66 12.20 24.86
CA ALA A 846 4.55 13.35 24.73
C ALA A 846 4.22 14.48 25.74
N MET A 847 2.93 14.77 25.95
CA MET A 847 2.49 15.79 26.92
C MET A 847 2.77 15.36 28.36
N VAL A 848 2.46 14.11 28.72
CA VAL A 848 2.72 13.55 30.06
C VAL A 848 4.22 13.51 30.37
N LEU A 849 5.08 13.25 29.38
CA LEU A 849 6.54 13.33 29.50
C LEU A 849 7.12 14.74 29.27
N GLY A 850 6.28 15.78 29.20
CA GLY A 850 6.68 17.19 29.20
C GLY A 850 7.32 17.70 27.89
N LYS A 851 7.15 16.98 26.78
CA LYS A 851 7.82 17.21 25.48
C LYS A 851 7.03 18.03 24.47
N CYS A 852 5.77 18.32 24.77
CA CYS A 852 4.98 19.37 24.11
C CYS A 852 4.94 20.61 25.01
#